data_AF-A0A351V6M2-F1
#
_entry.id   AF-A0A351V6M2-F1
#
_cell.length_a   1.000
_cell.length_b   1.000
_cell.length_c   1.000
_cell.angle_alpha   90.00
_cell.angle_beta   90.00
_cell.angle_gamma   90.00
#
_symmetry.space_group_name_H-M   'P 1'
#
loop_
_entity.id
_entity.type
_entity.pdbx_description
1 polymer ?
#
loop_
_entity_poly.entity_id
_entity_poly.type
_entity_poly.pdbx_seq_one_letter_code
_entity_poly.pdbx_strand_id
1 'polypeptide(L)'
;MAIKMVNFCRKHEGTIAVFLTLILIPTFIFSGVMIDGSRIMASKNLVSGAGDLAMNAALSNYHEELNKTYGLLAMADSPEEIESILQDCFEMSLNASGVSGEDFSKALVYLELTEGGFSASDIVDTEIYQTEVFKQEVLEYMKYRAPVTLVSRAMEDKVGKLDTMAEERAAADAELKFEKELNDVQKLLDELKELVEKQEQYVNRIGSGQTLNRLLADTEENYDEITLLAVAYYRLQHCSDSDSGDMKGLMERMADLSCDVSNITAGTASNLIQMKRIANAMRGRNPSELLVGLSPHSEEYQEIQELIAEYESAKENLEEGIENIGNQLDGLVQESYTAMHGQWECATEGSENCTEIKEKLNEIREKLSDCKGKYDNWKSAVNQLSNADSKRAYQESINEVSGLFENNGIIADFERKIDNNKIYFDEVSAALDEVTFTDRRVDFEISSKSVFMGEADYGQIIESSAISSAASSFMGRYTTPSVMNLSVAVDESIDERDAFVDKLKNVYCNTDGANEGEANAQSTKWKNELNTKKNKLTQLFTTPGVDEANIRDIAGNDLPSVWLGIAPEGDYAGDSIQTEGSLDDKNSRKKAAESGSNNLNQDNATLTQMSSLSSRMAGFAEDAIEPLYYTEYVMDMFSYYTVNRERDGSEIADPESLSRAALKGNAIYRAEVEYVLWGSPNVTSNISKTKAIIFAANYVFNMSFAFTDSTLNSQARTIAALFPVGALAKTAIKCALLTIAATIETVDNMADLLEGKPVPLIKKKSKWKTWLMGAPEPYNNDGSGFTYEDYLWILVCVNMYIPSQQTKLLGRTADCIELNLTDKKTNNANTLKHMSTMISIDASVGIDTFFLQRLAGAGYDVSYDRDMFKVDYHGILGY
;
A
#
# COMPACT_ATOMS: atom_id res chain seq x y z
N MET A 1 -57.34 76.10 84.48
CA MET A 1 -56.27 75.55 83.61
C MET A 1 -56.35 76.06 82.18
N ALA A 2 -57.55 76.25 81.60
CA ALA A 2 -57.76 76.80 80.24
C ALA A 2 -57.20 78.22 80.01
N ILE A 3 -57.16 79.09 81.03
CA ILE A 3 -56.72 80.49 80.89
C ILE A 3 -55.20 80.62 80.65
N LYS A 4 -54.39 79.67 81.13
CA LYS A 4 -52.93 79.68 80.87
C LYS A 4 -52.58 79.22 79.45
N MET A 5 -53.43 78.40 78.83
CA MET A 5 -53.21 77.88 77.47
C MET A 5 -53.58 78.91 76.40
N VAL A 6 -54.62 79.72 76.65
CA VAL A 6 -55.03 80.84 75.76
C VAL A 6 -53.97 81.95 75.71
N ASN A 7 -53.29 82.23 76.84
CA ASN A 7 -52.23 83.24 76.88
C ASN A 7 -50.91 82.80 76.22
N PHE A 8 -50.67 81.49 76.04
CA PHE A 8 -49.53 80.98 75.26
C PHE A 8 -49.76 81.19 73.75
N CYS A 9 -50.98 80.94 73.27
CA CYS A 9 -51.32 81.07 71.85
C CYS A 9 -51.36 82.52 71.34
N ARG A 10 -51.66 83.51 72.18
CA ARG A 10 -51.75 84.94 71.77
C ARG A 10 -50.41 85.65 71.58
N LYS A 11 -49.29 85.04 71.98
CA LYS A 11 -47.95 85.66 71.86
C LYS A 11 -47.18 85.22 70.60
N HIS A 12 -47.70 84.24 69.87
CA HIS A 12 -47.13 83.66 68.65
C HIS A 12 -48.16 83.60 67.50
N GLU A 13 -48.98 84.65 67.35
CA GLU A 13 -49.91 84.74 66.22
C GLU A 13 -49.14 84.77 64.90
N GLY A 14 -49.39 83.76 64.05
CA GLY A 14 -48.76 83.59 62.74
C GLY A 14 -47.54 82.66 62.72
N THR A 15 -46.75 82.53 63.80
CA THR A 15 -45.53 81.70 63.78
C THR A 15 -45.84 80.21 63.60
N ILE A 16 -46.91 79.70 64.24
CA ILE A 16 -47.33 78.31 64.12
C ILE A 16 -47.86 78.02 62.71
N ALA A 17 -48.62 78.94 62.12
CA ALA A 17 -49.12 78.79 60.76
C ALA A 17 -47.98 78.84 59.73
N VAL A 18 -47.04 79.79 59.86
CA VAL A 18 -45.86 79.90 58.97
C VAL A 18 -44.95 78.67 59.10
N PHE A 19 -44.71 78.18 60.32
CA PHE A 19 -43.94 76.95 60.56
C PHE A 19 -44.66 75.71 59.99
N LEU A 20 -45.98 75.61 60.18
CA LEU A 20 -46.78 74.53 59.61
C LEU A 20 -46.74 74.55 58.08
N THR A 21 -46.91 75.71 57.46
CA THR A 21 -46.82 75.87 55.99
C THR A 21 -45.40 75.58 55.47
N LEU A 22 -44.36 75.99 56.19
CA LEU A 22 -42.94 75.69 55.88
C LEU A 22 -42.62 74.19 55.91
N ILE A 23 -43.33 73.40 56.72
CA ILE A 23 -43.17 71.94 56.79
C ILE A 23 -44.12 71.23 55.81
N LEU A 24 -45.36 71.70 55.69
CA LEU A 24 -46.41 71.02 54.94
C LEU A 24 -46.21 71.13 53.43
N ILE A 25 -45.69 72.25 52.91
CA ILE A 25 -45.38 72.40 51.47
C ILE A 25 -44.30 71.40 51.03
N PRO A 26 -43.09 71.33 51.66
CA PRO A 26 -42.09 70.32 51.30
C PRO A 26 -42.57 68.88 51.50
N THR A 27 -43.36 68.61 52.54
CA THR A 27 -43.87 67.25 52.81
C THR A 27 -44.89 66.82 51.74
N PHE A 28 -45.74 67.73 51.26
CA PHE A 28 -46.71 67.47 50.19
C PHE A 28 -46.00 67.27 48.85
N ILE A 29 -45.00 68.09 48.54
CA ILE A 29 -44.15 67.93 47.35
C ILE A 29 -43.41 66.58 47.39
N PHE A 30 -42.78 66.24 48.53
CA PHE A 30 -42.06 64.97 48.70
C PHE A 30 -43.00 63.77 48.56
N SER A 31 -44.18 63.81 49.18
CA SER A 31 -45.20 62.76 49.06
C SER A 31 -45.70 62.62 47.61
N GLY A 32 -45.92 63.75 46.93
CA GLY A 32 -46.35 63.77 45.53
C GLY A 32 -45.30 63.17 44.58
N VAL A 33 -44.03 63.53 44.76
CA VAL A 33 -42.90 62.95 44.02
C VAL A 33 -42.75 61.46 44.34
N MET A 34 -42.93 61.03 45.59
CA MET A 34 -42.91 59.62 45.98
C MET A 34 -44.05 58.81 45.34
N ILE A 35 -45.26 59.38 45.25
CA ILE A 35 -46.42 58.73 44.61
C ILE A 35 -46.16 58.56 43.11
N ASP A 36 -45.74 59.62 42.41
CA ASP A 36 -45.43 59.51 40.97
C ASP A 36 -44.24 58.59 40.71
N GLY A 37 -43.18 58.67 41.53
CA GLY A 37 -42.04 57.77 41.45
C GLY A 37 -42.44 56.30 41.63
N SER A 38 -43.37 56.02 42.56
CA SER A 38 -43.92 54.68 42.76
C SER A 38 -44.77 54.21 41.57
N ARG A 39 -45.57 55.11 40.96
CA ARG A 39 -46.39 54.79 39.77
C ARG A 39 -45.53 54.52 38.54
N ILE A 40 -44.48 55.31 38.31
CA ILE A 40 -43.50 55.08 37.25
C ILE A 40 -42.75 53.76 37.46
N MET A 41 -42.41 53.42 38.70
CA MET A 41 -41.73 52.14 38.98
C MET A 41 -42.68 50.94 38.85
N ALA A 42 -43.95 51.09 39.22
CA ALA A 42 -44.98 50.08 39.00
C ALA A 42 -45.30 49.88 37.52
N SER A 43 -45.35 50.95 36.71
CA SER A 43 -45.62 50.84 35.28
C SER A 43 -44.54 50.07 34.53
N LYS A 44 -43.26 50.21 34.91
CA LYS A 44 -42.19 49.39 34.33
C LYS A 44 -42.46 47.89 34.47
N ASN A 45 -42.94 47.44 35.63
CA ASN A 45 -43.28 46.03 35.84
C ASN A 45 -44.52 45.60 35.04
N LEU A 46 -45.54 46.47 34.93
CA LEU A 46 -46.75 46.19 34.14
C LEU A 46 -46.46 46.11 32.64
N VAL A 47 -45.67 47.07 32.13
CA VAL A 47 -45.20 47.10 30.74
C VAL A 47 -44.35 45.86 30.44
N SER A 48 -43.42 45.51 31.34
CA SER A 48 -42.63 44.27 31.20
C SER A 48 -43.50 43.02 31.17
N GLY A 49 -44.49 42.91 32.08
CA GLY A 49 -45.40 41.76 32.10
C GLY A 49 -46.31 41.69 30.87
N ALA A 50 -46.75 42.83 30.33
CA ALA A 50 -47.49 42.90 29.08
C ALA A 50 -46.62 42.46 27.88
N GLY A 51 -45.35 42.88 27.86
CA GLY A 51 -44.37 42.44 26.88
C GLY A 51 -44.11 40.94 26.94
N ASP A 52 -43.87 40.39 28.13
CA ASP A 52 -43.66 38.95 28.32
C ASP A 52 -44.88 38.14 27.86
N LEU A 53 -46.10 38.60 28.17
CA LEU A 53 -47.33 37.95 27.71
C LEU A 53 -47.51 38.01 26.19
N ALA A 54 -47.22 39.15 25.56
CA ALA A 54 -47.28 39.30 24.12
C ALA A 54 -46.25 38.39 23.42
N MET A 55 -45.00 38.37 23.87
CA MET A 55 -43.97 37.49 23.32
C MET A 55 -44.30 36.00 23.55
N ASN A 56 -44.80 35.62 24.73
CA ASN A 56 -45.25 34.25 24.97
C ASN A 56 -46.44 33.85 24.05
N ALA A 57 -47.32 34.80 23.74
CA ALA A 57 -48.40 34.56 22.77
C ALA A 57 -47.85 34.33 21.36
N ALA A 58 -46.82 35.09 20.94
CA ALA A 58 -46.11 34.85 19.68
C ALA A 58 -45.51 33.44 19.63
N LEU A 59 -44.72 33.08 20.64
CA LEU A 59 -44.05 31.77 20.72
C LEU A 59 -45.05 30.61 20.87
N SER A 60 -46.26 30.84 21.37
CA SER A 60 -47.30 29.81 21.42
C SER A 60 -47.76 29.33 20.04
N ASN A 61 -47.59 30.15 19.00
CA ASN A 61 -47.90 29.82 17.61
C ASN A 61 -46.68 29.19 16.90
N TYR A 62 -46.23 28.03 17.39
CA TYR A 62 -45.11 27.30 16.80
C TYR A 62 -45.53 26.47 15.58
N HIS A 63 -44.58 26.17 14.68
CA HIS A 63 -44.82 25.34 13.50
C HIS A 63 -45.07 23.87 13.86
N GLU A 64 -46.34 23.43 13.81
CA GLU A 64 -46.79 22.11 14.31
C GLU A 64 -46.08 20.95 13.61
N GLU A 65 -45.92 20.99 12.28
CA GLU A 65 -45.30 19.89 11.52
C GLU A 65 -43.81 19.74 11.82
N LEU A 66 -43.11 20.86 12.06
CA LEU A 66 -41.69 20.88 12.40
C LEU A 66 -41.49 20.27 13.80
N ASN A 67 -42.31 20.67 14.76
CA ASN A 67 -42.26 20.14 16.11
C ASN A 67 -42.65 18.65 16.16
N LYS A 68 -43.74 18.26 15.49
CA LYS A 68 -44.23 16.88 15.50
C LYS A 68 -43.26 15.91 14.82
N THR A 69 -42.66 16.32 13.70
CA THR A 69 -41.77 15.46 12.90
C THR A 69 -40.35 15.48 13.42
N TYR A 70 -39.81 16.65 13.76
CA TYR A 70 -38.40 16.83 14.09
C TYR A 70 -38.14 17.23 15.55
N GLY A 71 -39.17 17.58 16.31
CA GLY A 71 -39.02 17.95 17.71
C GLY A 71 -38.50 19.37 17.95
N LEU A 72 -38.43 20.19 16.90
CA LEU A 72 -37.87 21.55 16.94
C LEU A 72 -38.97 22.59 17.09
N LEU A 73 -38.69 23.69 17.79
CA LEU A 73 -39.61 24.81 17.94
C LEU A 73 -39.12 26.01 17.13
N ALA A 74 -40.03 26.56 16.34
CA ALA A 74 -39.88 27.83 15.64
C ALA A 74 -41.27 28.43 15.42
N MET A 75 -41.37 29.75 15.34
CA MET A 75 -42.63 30.44 15.08
C MET A 75 -43.16 30.07 13.69
N ALA A 76 -44.47 29.85 13.57
CA ALA A 76 -45.11 29.50 12.31
C ALA A 76 -45.21 30.68 11.34
N ASP A 77 -45.41 31.89 11.88
CA ASP A 77 -45.59 33.13 11.14
C ASP A 77 -44.49 34.13 11.53
N SER A 78 -44.13 35.04 10.62
CA SER A 78 -43.15 36.08 10.91
C SER A 78 -43.71 37.10 11.92
N PRO A 79 -42.88 37.71 12.79
CA PRO A 79 -43.29 38.76 13.73
C PRO A 79 -44.04 39.92 13.07
N GLU A 80 -43.71 40.23 11.83
CA GLU A 80 -44.32 41.29 11.02
C GLU A 80 -45.76 40.94 10.62
N GLU A 81 -46.04 39.66 10.33
CA GLU A 81 -47.38 39.17 10.00
C GLU A 81 -48.31 39.15 11.22
N ILE A 82 -47.74 38.92 12.42
CA ILE A 82 -48.50 38.83 13.67
C ILE A 82 -48.44 40.12 14.51
N GLU A 83 -47.75 41.18 14.06
CA GLU A 83 -47.54 42.42 14.83
C GLU A 83 -48.86 43.01 15.35
N SER A 84 -49.89 43.06 14.51
CA SER A 84 -51.22 43.56 14.92
C SER A 84 -51.84 42.74 16.05
N ILE A 85 -51.65 41.41 16.04
CA ILE A 85 -52.16 40.51 17.07
C ILE A 85 -51.37 40.71 18.37
N LEU A 86 -50.05 40.90 18.26
CA LEU A 86 -49.17 41.14 19.40
C LEU A 86 -49.43 42.49 20.04
N GLN A 87 -49.70 43.53 19.25
CA GLN A 87 -50.09 44.84 19.76
C GLN A 87 -51.40 44.74 20.54
N ASP A 88 -52.41 44.06 19.99
CA ASP A 88 -53.69 43.84 20.68
C ASP A 88 -53.48 43.09 22.01
N CYS A 89 -52.67 42.01 22.01
CA CYS A 89 -52.31 41.28 23.22
C CYS A 89 -51.58 42.16 24.25
N PHE A 90 -50.67 43.02 23.80
CA PHE A 90 -49.92 43.94 24.65
C PHE A 90 -50.83 45.00 25.27
N GLU A 91 -51.68 45.66 24.47
CA GLU A 91 -52.64 46.67 24.93
C GLU A 91 -53.68 46.10 25.91
N MET A 92 -54.22 44.90 25.63
CA MET A 92 -55.12 44.20 26.54
C MET A 92 -54.45 43.86 27.87
N SER A 93 -53.14 43.59 27.86
CA SER A 93 -52.36 43.25 29.05
C SER A 93 -51.95 44.48 29.86
N LEU A 94 -51.66 45.62 29.22
CA LEU A 94 -51.26 46.88 29.87
C LEU A 94 -52.27 47.35 30.94
N ASN A 95 -53.56 47.21 30.62
CA ASN A 95 -54.66 47.69 31.46
C ASN A 95 -55.53 46.55 32.02
N ALA A 96 -55.09 45.29 31.95
CA ALA A 96 -55.85 44.13 32.44
C ALA A 96 -57.33 44.16 31.99
N SER A 97 -57.57 44.35 30.68
CA SER A 97 -58.86 44.69 30.06
C SER A 97 -59.99 43.64 30.21
N GLY A 98 -59.82 42.64 31.07
CA GLY A 98 -60.82 41.63 31.44
C GLY A 98 -61.34 41.72 32.88
N VAL A 99 -60.90 42.70 33.68
CA VAL A 99 -61.38 42.92 35.05
C VAL A 99 -62.63 43.80 35.05
N SER A 100 -63.65 43.46 35.85
CA SER A 100 -64.90 44.26 35.93
C SER A 100 -64.63 45.72 36.29
N GLY A 101 -65.38 46.66 35.69
CA GLY A 101 -65.12 48.11 35.81
C GLY A 101 -65.08 48.68 37.24
N GLU A 102 -65.68 47.99 38.22
CA GLU A 102 -65.59 48.37 39.64
C GLU A 102 -64.20 48.11 40.25
N ASP A 103 -63.47 47.09 39.79
CA ASP A 103 -62.14 46.77 40.31
C ASP A 103 -61.02 47.50 39.54
N PHE A 104 -61.24 47.85 38.26
CA PHE A 104 -60.29 48.67 37.49
C PHE A 104 -60.24 50.12 37.98
N SER A 105 -61.34 50.67 38.50
CA SER A 105 -61.38 52.02 39.11
C SER A 105 -60.47 52.19 40.35
N LYS A 106 -59.92 51.07 40.87
CA LYS A 106 -58.92 51.04 41.95
C LYS A 106 -57.47 50.99 41.44
N ALA A 107 -57.25 50.78 40.14
CA ALA A 107 -55.93 50.80 39.54
C ALA A 107 -55.40 52.24 39.53
N LEU A 108 -54.40 52.51 40.38
CA LEU A 108 -53.75 53.82 40.49
C LEU A 108 -52.91 54.21 39.25
N VAL A 109 -52.80 53.34 38.24
CA VAL A 109 -51.92 53.50 37.08
C VAL A 109 -52.73 53.21 35.82
N TYR A 110 -52.89 54.22 34.96
CA TYR A 110 -53.44 54.09 33.61
C TYR A 110 -52.29 54.22 32.62
N LEU A 111 -52.22 53.29 31.67
CA LEU A 111 -51.15 53.21 30.68
C LEU A 111 -51.76 53.26 29.29
N GLU A 112 -51.18 54.06 28.40
CA GLU A 112 -51.62 54.16 27.01
C GLU A 112 -50.44 53.93 26.09
N LEU A 113 -50.61 53.05 25.10
CA LEU A 113 -49.61 52.87 24.06
C LEU A 113 -49.57 54.14 23.19
N THR A 114 -48.38 54.66 22.91
CA THR A 114 -48.26 55.84 22.05
C THR A 114 -48.55 55.48 20.59
N GLU A 115 -49.14 56.41 19.82
CA GLU A 115 -49.45 56.19 18.39
C GLU A 115 -48.18 55.79 17.61
N GLY A 116 -48.21 54.62 16.96
CA GLY A 116 -47.05 54.03 16.26
C GLY A 116 -45.90 53.60 17.20
N GLY A 117 -46.18 53.48 18.49
CA GLY A 117 -45.20 53.14 19.52
C GLY A 117 -45.12 51.65 19.82
N PHE A 118 -45.47 50.76 18.89
CA PHE A 118 -45.29 49.32 19.02
C PHE A 118 -44.72 48.78 17.72
N SER A 119 -43.76 47.87 17.80
CA SER A 119 -43.23 47.13 16.65
C SER A 119 -42.75 45.76 17.09
N ALA A 120 -43.00 44.76 16.25
CA ALA A 120 -42.47 43.42 16.40
C ALA A 120 -41.44 43.16 15.29
N SER A 121 -40.31 42.56 15.63
CA SER A 121 -39.26 42.29 14.65
C SER A 121 -38.60 40.94 14.87
N ASP A 122 -38.17 40.34 13.77
CA ASP A 122 -37.26 39.20 13.78
C ASP A 122 -35.88 39.62 14.29
N ILE A 123 -35.22 38.68 14.95
CA ILE A 123 -33.83 38.85 15.35
C ILE A 123 -32.96 38.13 14.32
N VAL A 124 -32.03 38.88 13.73
CA VAL A 124 -31.06 38.34 12.76
C VAL A 124 -30.30 37.17 13.39
N ASP A 125 -30.10 36.12 12.60
CA ASP A 125 -29.39 34.89 13.00
C ASP A 125 -30.11 34.06 14.08
N THR A 126 -31.44 34.23 14.22
CA THR A 126 -32.27 33.40 15.11
C THR A 126 -33.20 32.44 14.36
N GLU A 127 -33.05 32.35 13.05
CA GLU A 127 -33.77 31.38 12.24
C GLU A 127 -33.32 29.95 12.56
N ILE A 128 -34.25 28.99 12.52
CA ILE A 128 -33.99 27.59 12.94
C ILE A 128 -32.92 26.89 12.11
N TYR A 129 -32.62 27.37 10.89
CA TYR A 129 -31.54 26.82 10.06
C TYR A 129 -30.14 27.24 10.51
N GLN A 130 -30.02 28.28 11.34
CA GLN A 130 -28.75 28.77 11.86
C GLN A 130 -28.13 27.72 12.77
N THR A 131 -26.84 27.42 12.59
CA THR A 131 -26.26 26.22 13.19
C THR A 131 -26.28 26.22 14.71
N GLU A 132 -26.12 27.38 15.38
CA GLU A 132 -26.16 27.47 16.85
C GLU A 132 -27.59 27.45 17.40
N VAL A 133 -28.58 27.91 16.64
CA VAL A 133 -30.00 27.86 17.01
C VAL A 133 -30.50 26.43 16.88
N PHE A 134 -30.27 25.82 15.72
CA PHE A 134 -30.49 24.39 15.50
C PHE A 134 -29.78 23.57 16.58
N LYS A 135 -28.49 23.93 16.78
CA LYS A 135 -27.64 23.77 17.96
C LYS A 135 -28.42 23.39 19.23
N GLN A 136 -29.05 24.42 19.73
CA GLN A 136 -29.74 24.43 21.01
C GLN A 136 -31.03 23.61 21.00
N GLU A 137 -31.82 23.72 19.93
CA GLU A 137 -33.12 23.04 19.83
C GLU A 137 -33.00 21.52 19.87
N VAL A 138 -32.04 20.95 19.14
CA VAL A 138 -31.79 19.51 19.20
C VAL A 138 -31.28 19.09 20.58
N LEU A 139 -30.46 19.89 21.25
CA LEU A 139 -29.97 19.57 22.61
C LEU A 139 -31.13 19.51 23.61
N GLU A 140 -32.04 20.48 23.58
CA GLU A 140 -33.22 20.47 24.46
C GLU A 140 -34.16 19.31 24.12
N TYR A 141 -34.36 18.99 22.83
CA TYR A 141 -35.12 17.81 22.43
C TYR A 141 -34.47 16.50 22.92
N MET A 142 -33.15 16.39 22.85
CA MET A 142 -32.43 15.16 23.18
C MET A 142 -32.05 15.02 24.66
N LYS A 143 -32.13 16.09 25.44
CA LYS A 143 -31.74 16.17 26.86
C LYS A 143 -32.18 14.99 27.72
N TYR A 144 -33.40 14.50 27.52
CA TYR A 144 -33.97 13.37 28.26
C TYR A 144 -34.06 12.08 27.43
N ARG A 145 -33.82 12.16 26.11
CA ARG A 145 -33.95 11.04 25.16
C ARG A 145 -32.61 10.35 24.92
N ALA A 146 -31.56 11.11 24.65
CA ALA A 146 -30.22 10.61 24.36
C ALA A 146 -29.63 9.73 25.47
N PRO A 147 -29.76 10.04 26.78
CA PRO A 147 -29.26 9.14 27.83
C PRO A 147 -29.88 7.74 27.78
N VAL A 148 -31.14 7.62 27.34
CA VAL A 148 -31.84 6.34 27.24
C VAL A 148 -31.36 5.55 26.01
N THR A 149 -31.15 6.22 24.88
CA THR A 149 -30.67 5.58 23.64
C THR A 149 -29.18 5.21 23.71
N LEU A 150 -28.33 6.05 24.32
CA LEU A 150 -26.91 5.76 24.49
C LEU A 150 -26.66 4.50 25.32
N VAL A 151 -27.42 4.30 26.40
CA VAL A 151 -27.30 3.10 27.26
C VAL A 151 -27.70 1.83 26.50
N SER A 152 -28.70 1.89 25.63
CA SER A 152 -29.16 0.71 24.88
C SER A 152 -28.20 0.29 23.75
N ARG A 153 -27.40 1.21 23.20
CA ARG A 153 -26.45 0.92 22.10
C ARG A 153 -25.18 0.18 22.51
N ALA A 154 -24.84 0.15 23.81
CA ALA A 154 -23.62 -0.48 24.34
C ALA A 154 -22.32 -0.02 23.63
N MET A 155 -22.19 1.30 23.39
CA MET A 155 -21.12 1.87 22.56
C MET A 155 -19.72 1.82 23.19
N GLU A 156 -19.60 1.74 24.51
CA GLU A 156 -18.29 1.74 25.19
C GLU A 156 -17.38 0.59 24.71
N ASP A 157 -17.89 -0.64 24.69
CA ASP A 157 -17.13 -1.82 24.20
C ASP A 157 -16.84 -1.76 22.69
N LYS A 158 -17.70 -1.11 21.90
CA LYS A 158 -17.52 -0.96 20.46
C LYS A 158 -16.45 0.07 20.15
N VAL A 159 -16.53 1.25 20.76
CA VAL A 159 -15.58 2.35 20.53
C VAL A 159 -14.18 1.96 21.01
N GLY A 160 -14.05 1.29 22.16
CA GLY A 160 -12.74 0.83 22.65
C GLY A 160 -12.02 -0.17 21.72
N LYS A 161 -12.74 -0.90 20.86
CA LYS A 161 -12.14 -1.79 19.84
C LYS A 161 -11.49 -1.02 18.70
N LEU A 162 -11.81 0.26 18.51
CA LEU A 162 -11.22 1.10 17.46
C LEU A 162 -9.85 1.65 17.87
N ASP A 163 -9.54 1.69 19.18
CA ASP A 163 -8.33 2.30 19.71
C ASP A 163 -7.05 1.70 19.11
N THR A 164 -7.06 0.37 18.86
CA THR A 164 -5.91 -0.33 18.27
C THR A 164 -5.89 -0.30 16.74
N MET A 165 -6.91 0.25 16.07
CA MET A 165 -7.05 0.19 14.61
C MET A 165 -5.85 0.82 13.88
N ALA A 166 -5.40 1.98 14.32
CA ALA A 166 -4.29 2.70 13.70
C ALA A 166 -2.97 1.91 13.81
N GLU A 167 -2.73 1.28 14.95
CA GLU A 167 -1.53 0.49 15.24
C GLU A 167 -1.54 -0.83 14.43
N GLU A 168 -2.66 -1.55 14.42
CA GLU A 168 -2.86 -2.80 13.67
C GLU A 168 -2.71 -2.59 12.16
N ARG A 169 -3.29 -1.50 11.65
CA ARG A 169 -3.15 -1.08 10.26
C ARG A 169 -1.69 -0.81 9.89
N ALA A 170 -0.96 -0.09 10.75
CA ALA A 170 0.44 0.26 10.50
C ALA A 170 1.34 -1.00 10.51
N ALA A 171 1.11 -1.95 11.42
CA ALA A 171 1.84 -3.21 11.48
C ALA A 171 1.61 -4.06 10.22
N ALA A 172 0.33 -4.26 9.84
CA ALA A 172 -0.02 -5.04 8.66
C ALA A 172 0.48 -4.42 7.35
N ASP A 173 0.37 -3.09 7.21
CA ASP A 173 0.87 -2.37 6.03
C ASP A 173 2.39 -2.45 5.89
N ALA A 174 3.11 -2.39 7.01
CA ALA A 174 4.56 -2.52 7.01
C ALA A 174 5.02 -3.96 6.68
N GLU A 175 4.33 -4.99 7.16
CA GLU A 175 4.59 -6.39 6.75
C GLU A 175 4.39 -6.58 5.25
N LEU A 176 3.27 -6.11 4.70
CA LEU A 176 2.99 -6.17 3.26
C LEU A 176 4.07 -5.49 2.43
N LYS A 177 4.48 -4.27 2.82
CA LYS A 177 5.53 -3.52 2.12
C LYS A 177 6.88 -4.22 2.16
N PHE A 178 7.20 -4.92 3.25
CA PHE A 178 8.42 -5.71 3.37
C PHE A 178 8.34 -7.01 2.54
N GLU A 179 7.30 -7.83 2.75
CA GLU A 179 7.15 -9.14 2.10
C GLU A 179 7.00 -9.01 0.57
N LYS A 180 6.46 -7.88 0.09
CA LYS A 180 6.39 -7.52 -1.34
C LYS A 180 7.75 -7.56 -2.06
N GLU A 181 8.82 -7.16 -1.37
CA GLU A 181 10.17 -7.04 -1.97
C GLU A 181 10.97 -8.36 -1.88
N LEU A 182 10.51 -9.34 -1.11
CA LEU A 182 11.21 -10.61 -0.91
C LEU A 182 11.34 -11.46 -2.17
N ASN A 183 10.38 -11.38 -3.10
CA ASN A 183 10.50 -12.08 -4.39
C ASN A 183 11.63 -11.51 -5.28
N ASP A 184 11.97 -10.22 -5.15
CA ASP A 184 13.10 -9.65 -5.88
C ASP A 184 14.41 -10.25 -5.36
N VAL A 185 14.54 -10.34 -4.03
CA VAL A 185 15.71 -10.95 -3.38
C VAL A 185 15.82 -12.43 -3.72
N GLN A 186 14.71 -13.19 -3.69
CA GLN A 186 14.72 -14.61 -4.05
C GLN A 186 15.28 -14.84 -5.46
N LYS A 187 14.83 -14.05 -6.44
CA LYS A 187 15.29 -14.19 -7.84
C LYS A 187 16.82 -14.04 -7.95
N LEU A 188 17.41 -13.09 -7.23
CA LEU A 188 18.85 -12.89 -7.22
C LEU A 188 19.60 -14.05 -6.54
N LEU A 189 19.01 -14.64 -5.50
CA LEU A 189 19.57 -15.83 -4.84
C LEU A 189 19.51 -17.06 -5.75
N ASP A 190 18.42 -17.24 -6.49
CA ASP A 190 18.28 -18.33 -7.46
C ASP A 190 19.33 -18.18 -8.58
N GLU A 191 19.51 -16.98 -9.14
CA GLU A 191 20.56 -16.67 -10.12
C GLU A 191 21.97 -16.91 -9.55
N LEU A 192 22.22 -16.51 -8.30
CA LEU A 192 23.49 -16.78 -7.64
C LEU A 192 23.75 -18.28 -7.47
N LYS A 193 22.73 -19.08 -7.12
CA LYS A 193 22.87 -20.54 -7.00
C LYS A 193 23.35 -21.17 -8.30
N GLU A 194 22.79 -20.76 -9.44
CA GLU A 194 23.23 -21.25 -10.75
C GLU A 194 24.69 -20.91 -11.04
N LEU A 195 25.12 -19.68 -10.73
CA LEU A 195 26.53 -19.27 -10.87
C LEU A 195 27.46 -20.06 -9.96
N VAL A 196 27.06 -20.32 -8.72
CA VAL A 196 27.83 -21.13 -7.76
C VAL A 196 27.95 -22.57 -8.26
N GLU A 197 26.87 -23.17 -8.78
CA GLU A 197 26.90 -24.52 -9.34
C GLU A 197 27.81 -24.63 -10.58
N LYS A 198 27.84 -23.59 -11.43
CA LYS A 198 28.81 -23.50 -12.53
C LYS A 198 30.24 -23.40 -12.00
N GLN A 199 30.46 -22.60 -10.96
CA GLN A 199 31.79 -22.43 -10.37
C GLN A 199 32.32 -23.75 -9.80
N GLU A 200 31.46 -24.51 -9.13
CA GLU A 200 31.76 -25.85 -8.61
C GLU A 200 32.21 -26.78 -9.75
N GLN A 201 31.56 -26.72 -10.91
CA GLN A 201 31.97 -27.49 -12.09
C GLN A 201 33.33 -27.07 -12.64
N TYR A 202 33.62 -25.77 -12.73
CA TYR A 202 34.93 -25.29 -13.19
C TYR A 202 36.06 -25.69 -12.24
N VAL A 203 35.85 -25.57 -10.93
CA VAL A 203 36.84 -25.98 -9.92
C VAL A 203 37.10 -27.50 -9.95
N ASN A 204 36.08 -28.31 -10.24
CA ASN A 204 36.26 -29.75 -10.40
C ASN A 204 36.94 -30.16 -11.72
N ARG A 205 36.91 -29.30 -12.75
CA ARG A 205 37.49 -29.56 -14.08
C ARG A 205 38.93 -29.06 -14.21
N ILE A 206 39.27 -27.96 -13.53
CA ILE A 206 40.58 -27.34 -13.65
C ILE A 206 41.66 -28.20 -13.00
N GLY A 207 42.80 -28.33 -13.68
CA GLY A 207 43.93 -29.07 -13.15
C GLY A 207 44.53 -28.39 -11.92
N SER A 208 45.08 -29.19 -11.01
CA SER A 208 46.01 -28.72 -9.97
C SER A 208 47.32 -28.21 -10.57
N GLY A 209 48.09 -27.40 -9.83
CA GLY A 209 49.42 -26.96 -10.27
C GLY A 209 50.36 -28.12 -10.66
N GLN A 210 50.26 -29.29 -10.04
CA GLN A 210 51.07 -30.46 -10.43
C GLN A 210 50.64 -31.03 -11.79
N THR A 211 49.34 -31.20 -11.99
CA THR A 211 48.79 -31.73 -13.25
C THR A 211 48.94 -30.74 -14.40
N LEU A 212 48.87 -29.43 -14.14
CA LEU A 212 49.09 -28.40 -15.14
C LEU A 212 50.57 -28.31 -15.56
N ASN A 213 51.51 -28.44 -14.61
CA ASN A 213 52.93 -28.54 -14.96
C ASN A 213 53.25 -29.82 -15.74
N ARG A 214 52.56 -30.92 -15.43
CA ARG A 214 52.65 -32.14 -16.23
C ARG A 214 52.12 -31.90 -17.65
N LEU A 215 50.99 -31.21 -17.80
CA LEU A 215 50.46 -30.83 -19.11
C LEU A 215 51.46 -30.00 -19.93
N LEU A 216 52.16 -29.04 -19.31
CA LEU A 216 53.21 -28.27 -19.98
C LEU A 216 54.35 -29.17 -20.49
N ALA A 217 54.81 -30.11 -19.65
CA ALA A 217 55.87 -31.04 -20.01
C ALA A 217 55.44 -32.04 -21.09
N ASP A 218 54.26 -32.64 -20.95
CA ASP A 218 53.69 -33.59 -21.93
C ASP A 218 53.47 -32.87 -23.28
N THR A 219 53.06 -31.59 -23.26
CA THR A 219 52.95 -30.77 -24.48
C THR A 219 54.32 -30.48 -25.10
N GLU A 220 55.33 -30.13 -24.30
CA GLU A 220 56.69 -29.91 -24.80
C GLU A 220 57.27 -31.17 -25.45
N GLU A 221 57.06 -32.34 -24.84
CA GLU A 221 57.44 -33.65 -25.41
C GLU A 221 56.71 -33.92 -26.73
N ASN A 222 55.40 -33.68 -26.79
CA ASN A 222 54.63 -33.77 -28.04
C ASN A 222 55.19 -32.82 -29.11
N TYR A 223 55.57 -31.59 -28.75
CA TYR A 223 56.13 -30.63 -29.71
C TYR A 223 57.53 -31.01 -30.21
N ASP A 224 58.35 -31.67 -29.38
CA ASP A 224 59.62 -32.27 -29.82
C ASP A 224 59.38 -33.30 -30.94
N GLU A 225 58.41 -34.21 -30.75
CA GLU A 225 58.03 -35.18 -31.77
C GLU A 225 57.36 -34.54 -33.01
N ILE A 226 56.44 -33.61 -32.79
CA ILE A 226 55.76 -32.84 -33.85
C ILE A 226 56.78 -32.15 -34.76
N THR A 227 57.85 -31.55 -34.21
CA THR A 227 58.84 -30.83 -35.02
C THR A 227 59.62 -31.78 -35.92
N LEU A 228 59.99 -32.96 -35.43
CA LEU A 228 60.65 -34.01 -36.22
C LEU A 228 59.72 -34.51 -37.34
N LEU A 229 58.48 -34.88 -36.98
CA LEU A 229 57.49 -35.39 -37.93
C LEU A 229 57.13 -34.33 -38.98
N ALA A 230 56.98 -33.06 -38.59
CA ALA A 230 56.64 -31.98 -39.50
C ALA A 230 57.75 -31.72 -40.53
N VAL A 231 59.02 -31.70 -40.10
CA VAL A 231 60.17 -31.55 -41.00
C VAL A 231 60.25 -32.74 -41.98
N ALA A 232 60.08 -33.96 -41.49
CA ALA A 232 60.08 -35.16 -42.32
C ALA A 232 58.91 -35.17 -43.32
N TYR A 233 57.70 -34.88 -42.84
CA TYR A 233 56.48 -34.86 -43.64
C TYR A 233 56.55 -33.79 -44.73
N TYR A 234 56.94 -32.56 -44.38
CA TYR A 234 57.09 -31.47 -45.33
C TYR A 234 58.06 -31.85 -46.45
N ARG A 235 59.22 -32.40 -46.07
CA ARG A 235 60.25 -32.86 -47.01
C ARG A 235 59.74 -33.98 -47.92
N LEU A 236 59.03 -34.97 -47.39
CA LEU A 236 58.47 -36.10 -48.16
C LEU A 236 57.40 -35.64 -49.17
N GLN A 237 56.56 -34.68 -48.78
CA GLN A 237 55.52 -34.11 -49.65
C GLN A 237 56.12 -33.21 -50.76
N HIS A 238 57.19 -32.48 -50.46
CA HIS A 238 57.82 -31.52 -51.39
C HIS A 238 59.13 -32.04 -52.02
N CYS A 239 59.40 -33.34 -51.95
CA CYS A 239 60.59 -33.96 -52.53
C CYS A 239 60.52 -33.95 -54.06
N SER A 240 61.29 -33.05 -54.69
CA SER A 240 61.38 -32.89 -56.15
C SER A 240 62.69 -33.39 -56.75
N ASP A 241 63.72 -33.57 -55.92
CA ASP A 241 64.98 -34.17 -56.30
C ASP A 241 64.88 -35.70 -56.41
N SER A 242 65.79 -36.26 -57.19
CA SER A 242 65.87 -37.69 -57.48
C SER A 242 67.25 -38.23 -57.18
N ASP A 243 67.33 -39.51 -56.83
CA ASP A 243 68.61 -40.20 -56.73
C ASP A 243 69.18 -40.51 -58.14
N SER A 244 70.45 -40.93 -58.20
CA SER A 244 71.15 -41.26 -59.45
C SER A 244 71.63 -42.72 -59.47
N GLY A 245 71.46 -43.39 -60.62
CA GLY A 245 71.82 -44.79 -60.77
C GLY A 245 71.10 -45.47 -61.93
N ASP A 246 71.55 -46.69 -62.24
CA ASP A 246 70.84 -47.61 -63.11
C ASP A 246 69.64 -48.26 -62.37
N MET A 247 68.72 -48.86 -63.13
CA MET A 247 67.45 -49.34 -62.58
C MET A 247 67.63 -50.42 -61.51
N LYS A 248 68.55 -51.38 -61.75
CA LYS A 248 68.84 -52.47 -60.81
C LYS A 248 69.43 -51.94 -59.50
N GLY A 249 70.46 -51.08 -59.55
CA GLY A 249 71.09 -50.54 -58.35
C GLY A 249 70.19 -49.59 -57.54
N LEU A 250 69.24 -48.90 -58.20
CA LEU A 250 68.22 -48.10 -57.50
C LEU A 250 67.23 -48.99 -56.74
N MET A 251 66.82 -50.12 -57.33
CA MET A 251 65.90 -51.07 -56.68
C MET A 251 66.54 -51.77 -55.47
N GLU A 252 67.81 -52.19 -55.58
CA GLU A 252 68.56 -52.79 -54.48
C GLU A 252 68.66 -51.83 -53.29
N ARG A 253 69.03 -50.55 -53.54
CA ARG A 253 69.09 -49.54 -52.48
C ARG A 253 67.72 -49.23 -51.87
N MET A 254 66.64 -49.24 -52.67
CA MET A 254 65.29 -49.03 -52.13
C MET A 254 64.90 -50.13 -51.16
N ALA A 255 65.20 -51.38 -51.49
CA ALA A 255 64.95 -52.55 -50.64
C ALA A 255 65.80 -52.48 -49.36
N ASP A 256 67.09 -52.13 -49.46
CA ASP A 256 68.00 -51.98 -48.32
C ASP A 256 67.59 -50.87 -47.34
N LEU A 257 66.95 -49.80 -47.85
CA LEU A 257 66.46 -48.68 -47.04
C LEU A 257 65.10 -48.96 -46.38
N SER A 258 64.38 -49.99 -46.84
CA SER A 258 63.11 -50.39 -46.25
C SER A 258 63.30 -50.70 -44.76
N CYS A 259 62.49 -50.08 -43.91
CA CYS A 259 62.63 -50.18 -42.46
C CYS A 259 61.26 -50.23 -41.79
N ASP A 260 61.24 -50.51 -40.49
CA ASP A 260 60.02 -50.46 -39.71
C ASP A 260 59.54 -49.00 -39.60
N VAL A 261 58.36 -48.73 -40.18
CA VAL A 261 57.73 -47.41 -40.19
C VAL A 261 56.76 -47.20 -39.04
N SER A 262 56.66 -48.14 -38.08
CA SER A 262 55.80 -47.99 -36.90
C SER A 262 56.28 -46.91 -35.93
N ASN A 263 57.61 -46.74 -35.80
CA ASN A 263 58.24 -45.70 -34.99
C ASN A 263 59.14 -44.81 -35.86
N ILE A 264 58.76 -43.54 -36.00
CA ILE A 264 59.44 -42.61 -36.89
C ILE A 264 60.54 -41.88 -36.14
N THR A 265 61.77 -42.39 -36.27
CA THR A 265 62.97 -41.70 -35.82
C THR A 265 63.55 -40.83 -36.93
N ALA A 266 64.52 -39.97 -36.61
CA ALA A 266 65.29 -39.25 -37.64
C ALA A 266 65.98 -40.20 -38.64
N GLY A 267 66.34 -41.43 -38.21
CA GLY A 267 66.88 -42.46 -39.09
C GLY A 267 65.82 -43.02 -40.03
N THR A 268 64.64 -43.35 -39.49
CA THR A 268 63.47 -43.79 -40.28
C THR A 268 63.08 -42.73 -41.31
N ALA A 269 62.97 -41.46 -40.90
CA ALA A 269 62.68 -40.34 -41.79
C ALA A 269 63.74 -40.16 -42.90
N SER A 270 65.02 -40.29 -42.57
CA SER A 270 66.12 -40.28 -43.55
C SER A 270 65.95 -41.38 -44.59
N ASN A 271 65.67 -42.61 -44.16
CA ASN A 271 65.44 -43.74 -45.05
C ASN A 271 64.24 -43.47 -45.97
N LEU A 272 63.11 -43.02 -45.43
CA LEU A 272 61.91 -42.67 -46.21
C LEU A 272 62.18 -41.54 -47.23
N ILE A 273 62.96 -40.52 -46.86
CA ILE A 273 63.33 -39.43 -47.79
C ILE A 273 64.22 -39.96 -48.91
N GLN A 274 65.19 -40.83 -48.61
CA GLN A 274 66.03 -41.47 -49.62
C GLN A 274 65.23 -42.39 -50.54
N MET A 275 64.32 -43.20 -49.98
CA MET A 275 63.36 -44.02 -50.72
C MET A 275 62.49 -43.16 -51.64
N LYS A 276 62.01 -41.99 -51.17
CA LYS A 276 61.25 -41.04 -51.99
C LYS A 276 62.07 -40.49 -53.17
N ARG A 277 63.35 -40.19 -52.96
CA ARG A 277 64.27 -39.75 -54.02
C ARG A 277 64.51 -40.86 -55.06
N ILE A 278 64.63 -42.11 -54.63
CA ILE A 278 64.72 -43.28 -55.53
C ILE A 278 63.41 -43.46 -56.29
N ALA A 279 62.26 -43.40 -55.63
CA ALA A 279 60.94 -43.48 -56.27
C ALA A 279 60.74 -42.37 -57.32
N ASN A 280 61.22 -41.15 -57.05
CA ASN A 280 61.25 -40.06 -58.03
C ASN A 280 62.16 -40.39 -59.23
N ALA A 281 63.34 -41.00 -59.02
CA ALA A 281 64.26 -41.43 -60.09
C ALA A 281 63.69 -42.58 -60.96
N MET A 282 62.89 -43.46 -60.35
CA MET A 282 62.21 -44.58 -60.98
C MET A 282 60.88 -44.18 -61.67
N ARG A 283 60.42 -42.93 -61.50
CA ARG A 283 59.17 -42.44 -62.10
C ARG A 283 59.20 -42.56 -63.62
N GLY A 284 58.24 -43.29 -64.18
CA GLY A 284 58.12 -43.53 -65.62
C GLY A 284 59.03 -44.63 -66.18
N ARG A 285 59.79 -45.33 -65.31
CA ARG A 285 60.54 -46.55 -65.67
C ARG A 285 59.72 -47.78 -65.26
N ASN A 286 59.82 -48.87 -66.03
CA ASN A 286 59.14 -50.13 -65.69
C ASN A 286 60.16 -51.18 -65.21
N PRO A 287 60.16 -51.56 -63.92
CA PRO A 287 61.07 -52.57 -63.37
C PRO A 287 61.10 -53.90 -64.14
N SER A 288 59.98 -54.27 -64.77
CA SER A 288 59.86 -55.49 -65.58
C SER A 288 60.72 -55.47 -66.85
N GLU A 289 61.21 -54.31 -67.29
CA GLU A 289 62.11 -54.21 -68.44
C GLU A 289 63.46 -54.91 -68.19
N LEU A 290 63.87 -55.06 -66.93
CA LEU A 290 65.08 -55.80 -66.55
C LEU A 290 64.95 -57.32 -66.79
N LEU A 291 63.73 -57.84 -66.92
CA LEU A 291 63.47 -59.26 -67.22
C LEU A 291 63.49 -59.55 -68.73
N VAL A 292 63.45 -58.51 -69.58
CA VAL A 292 63.35 -58.65 -71.03
C VAL A 292 64.66 -59.22 -71.60
N GLY A 293 64.58 -60.45 -72.14
CA GLY A 293 65.73 -61.15 -72.73
C GLY A 293 66.36 -62.23 -71.84
N LEU A 294 65.88 -62.40 -70.60
CA LEU A 294 66.32 -63.44 -69.66
C LEU A 294 65.43 -64.68 -69.72
N SER A 295 65.99 -65.87 -69.45
CA SER A 295 65.23 -67.13 -69.45
C SER A 295 64.45 -67.28 -68.13
N PRO A 296 63.14 -67.63 -68.15
CA PRO A 296 62.32 -67.79 -66.93
C PRO A 296 62.79 -68.84 -65.93
N HIS A 297 63.84 -69.62 -66.23
CA HIS A 297 64.41 -70.65 -65.35
C HIS A 297 65.89 -70.37 -65.01
N SER A 298 66.39 -69.18 -65.35
CA SER A 298 67.76 -68.75 -64.99
C SER A 298 67.79 -68.16 -63.58
N GLU A 299 68.90 -68.37 -62.87
CA GLU A 299 69.14 -67.77 -61.54
C GLU A 299 69.01 -66.24 -61.61
N GLU A 300 69.58 -65.58 -62.63
CA GLU A 300 69.45 -64.13 -62.84
C GLU A 300 67.99 -63.64 -63.03
N TYR A 301 67.11 -64.42 -63.67
CA TYR A 301 65.69 -64.06 -63.81
C TYR A 301 64.98 -64.14 -62.45
N GLN A 302 65.28 -65.15 -61.63
CA GLN A 302 64.70 -65.31 -60.29
C GLN A 302 65.19 -64.21 -59.34
N GLU A 303 66.49 -63.89 -59.36
CA GLU A 303 67.07 -62.79 -58.57
C GLU A 303 66.45 -61.43 -58.93
N ILE A 304 66.28 -61.11 -60.22
CA ILE A 304 65.64 -59.86 -60.64
C ILE A 304 64.14 -59.84 -60.31
N GLN A 305 63.46 -61.00 -60.38
CA GLN A 305 62.05 -61.10 -60.00
C GLN A 305 61.84 -60.89 -58.49
N GLU A 306 62.71 -61.45 -57.66
CA GLU A 306 62.74 -61.25 -56.20
C GLU A 306 63.02 -59.77 -55.87
N LEU A 307 64.00 -59.16 -56.53
CA LEU A 307 64.32 -57.73 -56.39
C LEU A 307 63.16 -56.80 -56.80
N ILE A 308 62.39 -57.15 -57.85
CA ILE A 308 61.17 -56.40 -58.22
C ILE A 308 60.13 -56.47 -57.10
N ALA A 309 59.94 -57.65 -56.50
CA ALA A 309 58.99 -57.83 -55.40
C ALA A 309 59.44 -57.07 -54.13
N GLU A 310 60.73 -57.12 -53.79
CA GLU A 310 61.32 -56.36 -52.68
C GLU A 310 61.20 -54.85 -52.90
N TYR A 311 61.43 -54.37 -54.12
CA TYR A 311 61.26 -52.96 -54.49
C TYR A 311 59.80 -52.48 -54.37
N GLU A 312 58.83 -53.24 -54.87
CA GLU A 312 57.40 -52.87 -54.74
C GLU A 312 56.96 -52.92 -53.27
N SER A 313 57.40 -53.91 -52.49
CA SER A 313 57.18 -53.97 -51.04
C SER A 313 57.78 -52.75 -50.32
N ALA A 314 59.02 -52.36 -50.64
CA ALA A 314 59.65 -51.17 -50.09
C ALA A 314 58.93 -49.88 -50.49
N LYS A 315 58.33 -49.83 -51.69
CA LYS A 315 57.52 -48.69 -52.13
C LYS A 315 56.18 -48.60 -51.41
N GLU A 316 55.51 -49.72 -51.17
CA GLU A 316 54.32 -49.77 -50.30
C GLU A 316 54.67 -49.29 -48.89
N ASN A 317 55.79 -49.76 -48.33
CA ASN A 317 56.29 -49.34 -47.02
C ASN A 317 56.63 -47.83 -46.96
N LEU A 318 57.10 -47.23 -48.06
CA LEU A 318 57.29 -45.78 -48.18
C LEU A 318 55.95 -45.02 -48.14
N GLU A 319 54.94 -45.49 -48.87
CA GLU A 319 53.61 -44.87 -48.87
C GLU A 319 52.96 -44.98 -47.49
N GLU A 320 53.04 -46.15 -46.85
CA GLU A 320 52.62 -46.39 -45.47
C GLU A 320 53.35 -45.48 -44.48
N GLY A 321 54.68 -45.33 -44.61
CA GLY A 321 55.46 -44.44 -43.76
C GLY A 321 55.07 -42.96 -43.89
N ILE A 322 54.77 -42.48 -45.11
CA ILE A 322 54.29 -41.10 -45.32
C ILE A 322 52.92 -40.90 -44.68
N GLU A 323 52.02 -41.87 -44.83
CA GLU A 323 50.69 -41.83 -44.22
C GLU A 323 50.78 -41.86 -42.68
N ASN A 324 51.60 -42.75 -42.12
CA ASN A 324 51.80 -42.88 -40.67
C ASN A 324 52.36 -41.59 -40.05
N ILE A 325 53.39 -40.97 -40.67
CA ILE A 325 53.90 -39.66 -40.24
C ILE A 325 52.79 -38.60 -40.25
N GLY A 326 52.00 -38.57 -41.33
CA GLY A 326 50.90 -37.62 -41.47
C GLY A 326 49.85 -37.76 -40.37
N ASN A 327 49.46 -38.99 -40.06
CA ASN A 327 48.45 -39.32 -39.06
C ASN A 327 48.95 -39.08 -37.62
N GLN A 328 50.18 -39.48 -37.30
CA GLN A 328 50.80 -39.21 -35.99
C GLN A 328 50.91 -37.71 -35.73
N LEU A 329 51.33 -36.94 -36.75
CA LEU A 329 51.41 -35.49 -36.65
C LEU A 329 50.04 -34.83 -36.43
N ASP A 330 48.99 -35.26 -37.13
CA ASP A 330 47.63 -34.75 -36.87
C ASP A 330 47.14 -35.12 -35.46
N GLY A 331 47.41 -36.36 -35.03
CA GLY A 331 47.05 -36.86 -33.70
C GLY A 331 47.68 -36.04 -32.58
N LEU A 332 49.00 -35.88 -32.60
CA LEU A 332 49.75 -35.15 -31.57
C LEU A 332 49.39 -33.67 -31.50
N VAL A 333 49.18 -33.01 -32.66
CA VAL A 333 48.74 -31.61 -32.69
C VAL A 333 47.34 -31.48 -32.09
N GLN A 334 46.41 -32.35 -32.48
CA GLN A 334 45.04 -32.32 -31.97
C GLN A 334 44.98 -32.64 -30.47
N GLU A 335 45.76 -33.61 -30.00
CA GLU A 335 45.87 -33.98 -28.59
C GLU A 335 46.39 -32.81 -27.75
N SER A 336 47.50 -32.22 -28.17
CA SER A 336 48.11 -31.07 -27.49
C SER A 336 47.16 -29.87 -27.47
N TYR A 337 46.56 -29.54 -28.60
CA TYR A 337 45.55 -28.47 -28.68
C TYR A 337 44.39 -28.74 -27.73
N THR A 338 43.78 -29.92 -27.79
CA THR A 338 42.56 -30.22 -27.02
C THR A 338 42.84 -30.19 -25.51
N ALA A 339 43.97 -30.75 -25.08
CA ALA A 339 44.35 -30.79 -23.67
C ALA A 339 44.62 -29.38 -23.13
N MET A 340 45.37 -28.55 -23.87
CA MET A 340 45.66 -27.17 -23.47
C MET A 340 44.43 -26.28 -23.54
N HIS A 341 43.68 -26.34 -24.65
CA HIS A 341 42.47 -25.55 -24.87
C HIS A 341 41.44 -25.81 -23.79
N GLY A 342 41.21 -27.07 -23.41
CA GLY A 342 40.23 -27.42 -22.37
C GLY A 342 40.58 -26.84 -20.99
N GLN A 343 41.86 -26.71 -20.65
CA GLN A 343 42.29 -26.06 -19.40
C GLN A 343 42.22 -24.53 -19.51
N TRP A 344 42.59 -23.96 -20.66
CA TRP A 344 42.51 -22.53 -20.91
C TRP A 344 41.05 -22.02 -20.92
N GLU A 345 40.15 -22.72 -21.61
CA GLU A 345 38.71 -22.42 -21.67
C GLU A 345 38.12 -22.50 -20.26
N CYS A 346 38.38 -23.58 -19.53
CA CYS A 346 37.93 -23.73 -18.14
C CYS A 346 38.45 -22.61 -17.23
N ALA A 347 39.69 -22.16 -17.42
CA ALA A 347 40.26 -21.07 -16.64
C ALA A 347 39.62 -19.72 -16.98
N THR A 348 39.46 -19.42 -18.27
CA THR A 348 38.88 -18.16 -18.74
C THR A 348 37.42 -18.05 -18.29
N GLU A 349 36.59 -19.05 -18.57
CA GLU A 349 35.18 -19.08 -18.17
C GLU A 349 35.02 -19.14 -16.64
N GLY A 350 35.88 -19.89 -15.95
CA GLY A 350 35.89 -19.96 -14.49
C GLY A 350 36.21 -18.63 -13.82
N SER A 351 37.11 -17.84 -14.40
CA SER A 351 37.44 -16.48 -13.93
C SER A 351 36.33 -15.47 -14.19
N GLU A 352 35.69 -15.56 -15.37
CA GLU A 352 34.54 -14.72 -15.72
C GLU A 352 33.36 -15.00 -14.77
N ASN A 353 33.04 -16.27 -14.53
CA ASN A 353 31.99 -16.67 -13.59
C ASN A 353 32.28 -16.24 -12.15
N CYS A 354 33.54 -16.23 -11.69
CA CYS A 354 33.91 -15.62 -10.41
C CYS A 354 33.55 -14.12 -10.35
N THR A 355 33.74 -13.39 -11.45
CA THR A 355 33.40 -11.97 -11.56
C THR A 355 31.88 -11.78 -11.50
N GLU A 356 31.12 -12.57 -12.26
CA GLU A 356 29.65 -12.56 -12.24
C GLU A 356 29.09 -12.87 -10.84
N ILE A 357 29.67 -13.82 -10.11
CA ILE A 357 29.28 -14.13 -8.72
C ILE A 357 29.44 -12.89 -7.83
N LYS A 358 30.56 -12.18 -7.93
CA LYS A 358 30.80 -10.97 -7.12
C LYS A 358 29.85 -9.84 -7.46
N GLU A 359 29.56 -9.63 -8.74
CA GLU A 359 28.55 -8.67 -9.18
C GLU A 359 27.18 -9.02 -8.62
N LYS A 360 26.78 -10.30 -8.71
CA LYS A 360 25.51 -10.78 -8.18
C LYS A 360 25.40 -10.63 -6.65
N LEU A 361 26.48 -10.91 -5.91
CA LEU A 361 26.53 -10.68 -4.46
C LEU A 361 26.35 -9.19 -4.10
N ASN A 362 26.90 -8.28 -4.90
CA ASN A 362 26.70 -6.84 -4.70
C ASN A 362 25.26 -6.41 -4.98
N GLU A 363 24.64 -6.89 -6.06
CA GLU A 363 23.21 -6.65 -6.32
C GLU A 363 22.32 -7.13 -5.16
N ILE A 364 22.62 -8.31 -4.61
CA ILE A 364 21.92 -8.87 -3.44
C ILE A 364 22.08 -7.95 -2.23
N ARG A 365 23.29 -7.46 -1.94
CA ARG A 365 23.53 -6.53 -0.82
C ARG A 365 22.75 -5.24 -0.95
N GLU A 366 22.73 -4.64 -2.14
CA GLU A 366 21.96 -3.41 -2.39
C GLU A 366 20.48 -3.63 -2.15
N LYS A 367 19.91 -4.72 -2.71
CA LYS A 367 18.49 -5.04 -2.51
C LYS A 367 18.17 -5.39 -1.05
N LEU A 368 19.05 -6.12 -0.36
CA LEU A 368 18.89 -6.43 1.06
C LEU A 368 18.96 -5.18 1.94
N SER A 369 19.79 -4.19 1.58
CA SER A 369 19.84 -2.91 2.30
C SER A 369 18.52 -2.13 2.18
N ASP A 370 17.90 -2.11 0.99
CA ASP A 370 16.57 -1.51 0.81
C ASP A 370 15.48 -2.29 1.61
N CYS A 371 15.52 -3.63 1.56
CA CYS A 371 14.63 -4.48 2.36
C CYS A 371 14.82 -4.27 3.87
N LYS A 372 16.04 -3.99 4.33
CA LYS A 372 16.35 -3.77 5.75
C LYS A 372 15.63 -2.56 6.32
N GLY A 373 15.57 -1.45 5.56
CA GLY A 373 14.79 -0.27 5.96
C GLY A 373 13.30 -0.58 6.15
N LYS A 374 12.71 -1.37 5.24
CA LYS A 374 11.31 -1.81 5.34
C LYS A 374 11.08 -2.76 6.53
N TYR A 375 12.00 -3.68 6.76
CA TYR A 375 12.00 -4.58 7.91
C TYR A 375 12.07 -3.83 9.25
N ASP A 376 12.95 -2.83 9.37
CA ASP A 376 13.09 -2.04 10.60
C ASP A 376 11.86 -1.16 10.87
N ASN A 377 11.21 -0.65 9.80
CA ASN A 377 9.92 0.03 9.91
C ASN A 377 8.82 -0.91 10.42
N TRP A 378 8.74 -2.14 9.87
CA TRP A 378 7.79 -3.15 10.34
C TRP A 378 8.01 -3.51 11.81
N LYS A 379 9.26 -3.77 12.21
CA LYS A 379 9.62 -4.01 13.61
C LYS A 379 9.22 -2.84 14.52
N SER A 380 9.39 -1.61 14.07
CA SER A 380 9.02 -0.42 14.84
C SER A 380 7.50 -0.29 14.99
N ALA A 381 6.72 -0.55 13.93
CA ALA A 381 5.27 -0.56 13.98
C ALA A 381 4.74 -1.65 14.93
N VAL A 382 5.30 -2.87 14.86
CA VAL A 382 4.94 -3.97 15.77
C VAL A 382 5.28 -3.65 17.23
N ASN A 383 6.38 -2.94 17.48
CA ASN A 383 6.74 -2.52 18.84
C ASN A 383 5.76 -1.51 19.46
N GLN A 384 5.03 -0.77 18.63
CA GLN A 384 4.01 0.20 19.06
C GLN A 384 2.65 -0.45 19.36
N LEU A 385 2.43 -1.71 18.97
CA LEU A 385 1.18 -2.40 19.25
C LEU A 385 0.92 -2.53 20.76
N SER A 386 -0.27 -2.10 21.16
CA SER A 386 -0.85 -2.22 22.49
C SER A 386 -1.43 -3.63 22.74
N ASN A 387 -1.92 -4.30 21.70
CA ASN A 387 -2.43 -5.67 21.79
C ASN A 387 -1.27 -6.69 21.90
N ALA A 388 -1.15 -7.33 23.06
CA ALA A 388 -0.07 -8.27 23.35
C ALA A 388 -0.09 -9.55 22.49
N ASP A 389 -1.26 -10.04 22.12
CA ASP A 389 -1.40 -11.25 21.29
C ASP A 389 -0.99 -10.97 19.84
N SER A 390 -1.49 -9.87 19.25
CA SER A 390 -1.09 -9.43 17.92
C SER A 390 0.43 -9.19 17.86
N LYS A 391 0.95 -8.47 18.86
CA LYS A 391 2.39 -8.17 18.96
C LYS A 391 3.25 -9.42 19.02
N ARG A 392 2.84 -10.43 19.80
CA ARG A 392 3.55 -11.71 19.89
C ARG A 392 3.55 -12.44 18.55
N ALA A 393 2.40 -12.52 17.88
CA ALA A 393 2.28 -13.19 16.59
C ALA A 393 3.12 -12.51 15.49
N TYR A 394 3.07 -11.18 15.38
CA TYR A 394 3.93 -10.46 14.44
C TYR A 394 5.42 -10.65 14.78
N GLN A 395 5.80 -10.71 16.06
CA GLN A 395 7.18 -10.96 16.46
C GLN A 395 7.67 -12.35 16.02
N GLU A 396 6.80 -13.36 16.01
CA GLU A 396 7.11 -14.68 15.44
C GLU A 396 7.42 -14.57 13.94
N SER A 397 6.58 -13.87 13.15
CA SER A 397 6.83 -13.60 11.73
C SER A 397 8.14 -12.82 11.49
N ILE A 398 8.44 -11.82 12.32
CA ILE A 398 9.69 -11.03 12.25
C ILE A 398 10.92 -11.92 12.48
N ASN A 399 10.83 -12.88 13.40
CA ASN A 399 11.93 -13.80 13.72
C ASN A 399 12.18 -14.80 12.59
N GLU A 400 11.16 -15.19 11.83
CA GLU A 400 11.30 -16.12 10.69
C GLU A 400 12.17 -15.55 9.56
N VAL A 401 12.17 -14.22 9.40
CA VAL A 401 12.93 -13.54 8.34
C VAL A 401 14.19 -12.84 8.87
N SER A 402 14.41 -12.77 10.19
CA SER A 402 15.55 -12.03 10.77
C SER A 402 16.90 -12.57 10.30
N GLY A 403 17.00 -13.90 10.13
CA GLY A 403 18.20 -14.59 9.65
C GLY A 403 18.64 -14.21 8.23
N LEU A 404 17.83 -13.44 7.48
CA LEU A 404 18.22 -12.84 6.20
C LEU A 404 19.29 -11.75 6.38
N PHE A 405 19.30 -11.05 7.52
CA PHE A 405 20.14 -9.88 7.76
C PHE A 405 21.39 -10.18 8.63
N GLU A 406 21.58 -11.43 9.04
CA GLU A 406 22.63 -11.84 9.99
C GLU A 406 23.85 -12.49 9.32
N ASN A 407 23.94 -12.47 7.97
CA ASN A 407 24.88 -13.30 7.21
C ASN A 407 26.24 -12.67 6.84
N ASN A 408 26.53 -11.44 7.25
CA ASN A 408 27.66 -10.69 6.72
C ASN A 408 29.02 -11.39 6.90
N GLY A 409 29.21 -12.15 7.98
CA GLY A 409 30.46 -12.88 8.23
C GLY A 409 30.67 -14.09 7.31
N ILE A 410 29.60 -14.79 6.93
CA ILE A 410 29.67 -16.01 6.11
C ILE A 410 29.88 -15.65 4.64
N ILE A 411 29.21 -14.59 4.16
CA ILE A 411 29.36 -14.10 2.79
C ILE A 411 30.79 -13.61 2.53
N ALA A 412 31.39 -12.90 3.49
CA ALA A 412 32.76 -12.39 3.35
C ALA A 412 33.83 -13.51 3.32
N ASP A 413 33.53 -14.69 3.87
CA ASP A 413 34.39 -15.85 3.74
C ASP A 413 34.30 -16.44 2.33
N PHE A 414 33.08 -16.66 1.85
CA PHE A 414 32.80 -17.15 0.51
C PHE A 414 33.42 -16.25 -0.58
N GLU A 415 33.28 -14.93 -0.47
CA GLU A 415 33.91 -13.99 -1.41
C GLU A 415 35.43 -14.11 -1.47
N ARG A 416 36.08 -14.37 -0.33
CA ARG A 416 37.53 -14.55 -0.29
C ARG A 416 37.96 -15.81 -1.06
N LYS A 417 37.15 -16.87 -0.99
CA LYS A 417 37.38 -18.11 -1.76
C LYS A 417 37.17 -17.86 -3.26
N ILE A 418 36.13 -17.09 -3.62
CA ILE A 418 35.90 -16.68 -5.01
C ILE A 418 37.04 -15.80 -5.53
N ASP A 419 37.55 -14.86 -4.74
CA ASP A 419 38.71 -14.05 -5.10
C ASP A 419 39.98 -14.89 -5.26
N ASN A 420 40.21 -15.85 -4.36
CA ASN A 420 41.32 -16.81 -4.47
C ASN A 420 41.22 -17.63 -5.76
N ASN A 421 40.04 -18.18 -6.06
CA ASN A 421 39.84 -18.99 -7.26
C ASN A 421 39.96 -18.14 -8.53
N LYS A 422 39.49 -16.89 -8.51
CA LYS A 422 39.69 -15.97 -9.62
C LYS A 422 41.19 -15.75 -9.91
N ILE A 423 42.00 -15.51 -8.88
CA ILE A 423 43.45 -15.38 -9.04
C ILE A 423 44.03 -16.65 -9.65
N TYR A 424 43.64 -17.82 -9.15
CA TYR A 424 44.09 -19.11 -9.69
C TYR A 424 43.77 -19.23 -11.19
N PHE A 425 42.53 -18.97 -11.57
CA PHE A 425 42.09 -19.06 -12.97
C PHE A 425 42.80 -18.05 -13.88
N ASP A 426 42.97 -16.80 -13.42
CA ASP A 426 43.69 -15.76 -14.17
C ASP A 426 45.17 -16.13 -14.36
N GLU A 427 45.81 -16.73 -13.35
CA GLU A 427 47.20 -17.18 -13.45
C GLU A 427 47.36 -18.39 -14.38
N VAL A 428 46.41 -19.33 -14.36
CA VAL A 428 46.42 -20.49 -15.27
C VAL A 428 46.24 -20.05 -16.71
N SER A 429 45.26 -19.20 -17.01
CA SER A 429 45.04 -18.70 -18.37
C SER A 429 46.26 -17.90 -18.86
N ALA A 430 46.80 -16.99 -18.04
CA ALA A 430 47.99 -16.22 -18.38
C ALA A 430 49.23 -17.10 -18.65
N ALA A 431 49.42 -18.18 -17.88
CA ALA A 431 50.54 -19.10 -18.11
C ALA A 431 50.36 -19.94 -19.38
N LEU A 432 49.12 -20.33 -19.73
CA LEU A 432 48.83 -21.05 -20.97
C LEU A 432 48.95 -20.12 -22.20
N ASP A 433 48.59 -18.84 -22.07
CA ASP A 433 48.76 -17.81 -23.11
C ASP A 433 50.24 -17.64 -23.53
N GLU A 434 51.21 -17.93 -22.65
CA GLU A 434 52.65 -17.87 -22.93
C GLU A 434 53.17 -19.06 -23.75
N VAL A 435 52.38 -20.14 -23.87
CA VAL A 435 52.80 -21.35 -24.61
C VAL A 435 52.54 -21.15 -26.10
N THR A 436 53.63 -20.95 -26.83
CA THR A 436 53.57 -20.59 -28.25
C THR A 436 54.48 -21.47 -29.09
N PHE A 437 54.06 -21.73 -30.32
CA PHE A 437 54.86 -22.34 -31.35
C PHE A 437 54.78 -21.51 -32.62
N THR A 438 55.92 -21.10 -33.19
CA THR A 438 55.96 -20.20 -34.35
C THR A 438 55.21 -18.88 -34.14
N ASP A 439 55.36 -18.29 -32.95
CA ASP A 439 54.67 -17.07 -32.50
C ASP A 439 53.13 -17.16 -32.47
N ARG A 440 52.59 -18.38 -32.40
CA ARG A 440 51.14 -18.66 -32.29
C ARG A 440 50.85 -19.49 -31.07
N ARG A 441 49.73 -19.23 -30.42
CA ARG A 441 49.29 -19.94 -29.21
C ARG A 441 48.88 -21.37 -29.49
N VAL A 442 49.46 -22.30 -28.74
CA VAL A 442 49.20 -23.73 -28.89
C VAL A 442 47.76 -24.10 -28.50
N ASP A 443 47.24 -23.46 -27.46
CA ASP A 443 45.94 -23.74 -26.88
C ASP A 443 44.76 -23.09 -27.62
N PHE A 444 45.02 -22.13 -28.51
CA PHE A 444 44.00 -21.31 -29.16
C PHE A 444 44.11 -21.28 -30.69
N GLU A 445 45.32 -21.16 -31.23
CA GLU A 445 45.54 -20.91 -32.67
C GLU A 445 45.96 -22.16 -33.45
N ILE A 446 46.55 -23.17 -32.80
CA ILE A 446 47.14 -24.35 -33.46
C ILE A 446 46.24 -25.58 -33.31
N SER A 447 45.08 -25.56 -33.94
CA SER A 447 44.15 -26.71 -33.97
C SER A 447 44.47 -27.74 -35.07
N SER A 448 45.46 -27.48 -35.93
CA SER A 448 45.83 -28.36 -37.04
C SER A 448 47.27 -28.12 -37.50
N LYS A 449 47.95 -29.17 -37.99
CA LYS A 449 49.31 -29.06 -38.56
C LYS A 449 49.41 -28.05 -39.70
N SER A 450 48.32 -27.81 -40.42
CA SER A 450 48.26 -26.84 -41.53
C SER A 450 48.65 -25.41 -41.11
N VAL A 451 48.48 -25.08 -39.82
CA VAL A 451 48.76 -23.76 -39.24
C VAL A 451 50.26 -23.42 -39.29
N PHE A 452 51.14 -24.40 -39.08
CA PHE A 452 52.60 -24.21 -39.01
C PHE A 452 53.38 -24.96 -40.09
N MET A 453 52.75 -25.84 -40.88
CA MET A 453 53.44 -26.70 -41.85
C MET A 453 54.35 -25.94 -42.83
N GLY A 454 53.98 -24.71 -43.21
CA GLY A 454 54.82 -23.87 -44.09
C GLY A 454 56.16 -23.46 -43.47
N GLU A 455 56.26 -23.45 -42.14
CA GLU A 455 57.48 -23.12 -41.39
C GLU A 455 58.44 -24.32 -41.26
N ALA A 456 58.01 -25.52 -41.69
CA ALA A 456 58.80 -26.75 -41.64
C ALA A 456 59.72 -26.96 -42.88
N ASP A 457 59.89 -25.94 -43.73
CA ASP A 457 60.80 -26.00 -44.88
C ASP A 457 62.26 -25.74 -44.48
N TYR A 458 63.05 -26.81 -44.45
CA TYR A 458 64.49 -26.77 -44.21
C TYR A 458 65.32 -27.14 -45.45
N GLY A 459 64.70 -27.12 -46.64
CA GLY A 459 65.36 -27.42 -47.91
C GLY A 459 65.67 -28.90 -48.13
N GLN A 460 66.76 -29.19 -48.85
CA GLN A 460 67.12 -30.54 -49.31
C GLN A 460 67.88 -31.36 -48.25
N ILE A 461 67.28 -31.53 -47.08
CA ILE A 461 67.78 -32.46 -46.05
C ILE A 461 67.55 -33.91 -46.46
N ILE A 462 68.51 -34.78 -46.15
CA ILE A 462 68.52 -36.20 -46.50
C ILE A 462 69.04 -37.02 -45.32
N GLU A 463 70.20 -36.65 -44.79
CA GLU A 463 70.85 -37.40 -43.72
C GLU A 463 70.13 -37.28 -42.38
N SER A 464 70.13 -38.36 -41.60
CA SER A 464 69.50 -38.43 -40.27
C SER A 464 69.95 -37.28 -39.34
N SER A 465 71.24 -36.95 -39.31
CA SER A 465 71.78 -35.86 -38.50
C SER A 465 71.30 -34.47 -38.94
N ALA A 466 71.04 -34.28 -40.23
CA ALA A 466 70.50 -33.02 -40.77
C ALA A 466 69.00 -32.88 -40.44
N ILE A 467 68.25 -33.98 -40.45
CA ILE A 467 66.85 -34.03 -40.03
C ILE A 467 66.74 -33.70 -38.54
N SER A 468 67.56 -34.32 -37.68
CA SER A 468 67.59 -33.99 -36.25
C SER A 468 67.95 -32.52 -36.01
N SER A 469 68.92 -31.98 -36.76
CA SER A 469 69.31 -30.57 -36.62
C SER A 469 68.20 -29.60 -37.04
N ALA A 470 67.47 -29.94 -38.11
CA ALA A 470 66.30 -29.17 -38.58
C ALA A 470 65.15 -29.24 -37.56
N ALA A 471 64.83 -30.42 -37.04
CA ALA A 471 63.83 -30.61 -35.99
C ALA A 471 64.17 -29.80 -34.73
N SER A 472 65.41 -29.89 -34.22
CA SER A 472 65.85 -29.08 -33.08
C SER A 472 65.80 -27.57 -33.36
N SER A 473 66.13 -27.15 -34.59
CA SER A 473 65.98 -25.74 -34.97
C SER A 473 64.52 -25.29 -35.04
N PHE A 474 63.60 -26.19 -35.38
CA PHE A 474 62.17 -25.88 -35.44
C PHE A 474 61.57 -25.84 -34.03
N MET A 475 61.96 -26.81 -33.18
CA MET A 475 61.64 -26.82 -31.75
C MET A 475 62.16 -25.58 -31.02
N GLY A 476 63.26 -24.97 -31.49
CA GLY A 476 63.72 -23.67 -30.97
C GLY A 476 62.72 -22.50 -31.14
N ARG A 477 61.61 -22.71 -31.86
CA ARG A 477 60.47 -21.76 -31.98
C ARG A 477 59.30 -22.09 -31.05
N TYR A 478 59.41 -23.15 -30.24
CA TYR A 478 58.51 -23.46 -29.15
C TYR A 478 58.94 -22.70 -27.90
N THR A 479 58.00 -21.99 -27.29
CA THR A 479 58.20 -21.27 -26.04
C THR A 479 57.18 -21.78 -25.03
N THR A 480 57.65 -22.15 -23.85
CA THR A 480 56.83 -22.56 -22.72
C THR A 480 57.44 -22.00 -21.43
N PRO A 481 56.64 -21.62 -20.42
CA PRO A 481 57.18 -21.32 -19.11
C PRO A 481 57.80 -22.57 -18.48
N SER A 482 58.91 -22.40 -17.75
CA SER A 482 59.59 -23.54 -17.11
C SER A 482 58.75 -24.20 -16.01
N VAL A 483 57.84 -23.44 -15.42
CA VAL A 483 56.85 -23.90 -14.44
C VAL A 483 55.68 -22.93 -14.47
N MET A 484 54.47 -23.45 -14.31
CA MET A 484 53.28 -22.65 -14.06
C MET A 484 53.35 -22.09 -12.63
N ASN A 485 53.72 -20.82 -12.51
CA ASN A 485 53.97 -20.15 -11.23
C ASN A 485 52.66 -19.63 -10.62
N LEU A 486 51.90 -20.54 -10.01
CA LEU A 486 50.63 -20.23 -9.34
C LEU A 486 50.91 -19.72 -7.92
N SER A 487 50.41 -18.52 -7.60
CA SER A 487 50.59 -17.89 -6.28
C SER A 487 49.64 -18.46 -5.23
N VAL A 488 48.57 -19.10 -5.67
CA VAL A 488 47.51 -19.69 -4.84
C VAL A 488 47.19 -21.11 -5.29
N ALA A 489 46.55 -21.88 -4.41
CA ALA A 489 45.92 -23.15 -4.79
C ALA A 489 44.43 -22.91 -5.03
N VAL A 490 43.81 -23.67 -5.94
CA VAL A 490 42.36 -23.65 -6.12
C VAL A 490 41.67 -24.10 -4.83
N ASP A 491 40.67 -23.33 -4.39
CA ASP A 491 39.83 -23.66 -3.25
C ASP A 491 38.66 -24.53 -3.72
N GLU A 492 38.77 -25.83 -3.42
CA GLU A 492 37.76 -26.85 -3.75
C GLU A 492 36.52 -26.80 -2.85
N SER A 493 36.54 -26.00 -1.78
CA SER A 493 35.45 -25.96 -0.79
C SER A 493 34.27 -25.08 -1.19
N ILE A 494 34.19 -24.63 -2.45
CA ILE A 494 33.07 -23.83 -2.99
C ILE A 494 31.82 -24.67 -3.31
N ASP A 495 31.55 -25.67 -2.48
CA ASP A 495 30.38 -26.54 -2.51
C ASP A 495 29.67 -26.49 -1.16
N GLU A 496 28.84 -27.49 -0.83
CA GLU A 496 28.10 -27.53 0.45
C GLU A 496 29.00 -27.61 1.71
N ARG A 497 30.32 -27.77 1.57
CA ARG A 497 31.27 -27.59 2.69
C ARG A 497 31.40 -26.13 3.10
N ASP A 498 31.11 -25.19 2.21
CA ASP A 498 31.04 -23.77 2.52
C ASP A 498 29.69 -23.42 3.18
N ALA A 499 29.75 -22.74 4.32
CA ALA A 499 28.56 -22.43 5.11
C ALA A 499 27.59 -21.46 4.38
N PHE A 500 28.07 -20.61 3.47
CA PHE A 500 27.19 -19.77 2.68
C PHE A 500 26.53 -20.57 1.56
N VAL A 501 27.28 -21.42 0.86
CA VAL A 501 26.75 -22.28 -0.22
C VAL A 501 25.72 -23.27 0.32
N ASP A 502 25.98 -23.89 1.47
CA ASP A 502 24.99 -24.73 2.17
C ASP A 502 23.71 -23.95 2.45
N LYS A 503 23.82 -22.75 3.03
CA LYS A 503 22.66 -21.91 3.32
C LYS A 503 21.93 -21.46 2.04
N LEU A 504 22.66 -21.15 0.97
CA LEU A 504 22.12 -20.77 -0.32
C LEU A 504 21.29 -21.90 -0.93
N LYS A 505 21.84 -23.12 -1.00
CA LYS A 505 21.17 -24.29 -1.59
C LYS A 505 20.06 -24.83 -0.69
N ASN A 506 20.36 -25.06 0.60
CA ASN A 506 19.51 -25.84 1.51
C ASN A 506 18.53 -25.01 2.35
N VAL A 507 18.71 -23.68 2.41
CA VAL A 507 17.76 -22.78 3.10
C VAL A 507 17.10 -21.82 2.13
N TYR A 508 17.86 -21.03 1.39
CA TYR A 508 17.29 -19.96 0.56
C TYR A 508 16.65 -20.45 -0.72
N CYS A 509 17.29 -21.38 -1.44
CA CYS A 509 16.82 -21.88 -2.73
C CYS A 509 16.21 -23.28 -2.62
N ASN A 510 15.92 -23.74 -1.40
CA ASN A 510 15.39 -25.09 -1.18
C ASN A 510 13.94 -25.22 -1.65
N THR A 511 13.74 -26.12 -2.61
CA THR A 511 12.44 -26.45 -3.22
C THR A 511 11.90 -27.82 -2.78
N ASP A 512 12.50 -28.46 -1.76
CA ASP A 512 12.05 -29.75 -1.25
C ASP A 512 10.60 -29.71 -0.77
N GLY A 513 9.89 -30.81 -1.03
CA GLY A 513 8.47 -30.94 -0.70
C GLY A 513 7.52 -30.22 -1.66
N ALA A 514 8.03 -29.59 -2.72
CA ALA A 514 7.20 -28.95 -3.74
C ALA A 514 6.36 -29.98 -4.53
N ASN A 515 5.16 -29.56 -4.92
CA ASN A 515 4.25 -30.26 -5.81
C ASN A 515 3.62 -29.23 -6.74
N GLU A 516 4.23 -29.06 -7.91
CA GLU A 516 3.84 -28.04 -8.89
C GLU A 516 2.37 -28.20 -9.35
N GLY A 517 1.89 -29.45 -9.49
CA GLY A 517 0.50 -29.72 -9.85
C GLY A 517 -0.49 -29.20 -8.82
N GLU A 518 -0.23 -29.45 -7.53
CA GLU A 518 -1.06 -28.94 -6.44
C GLU A 518 -0.91 -27.43 -6.25
N ALA A 519 0.30 -26.88 -6.40
CA ALA A 519 0.54 -25.43 -6.37
C ALA A 519 -0.28 -24.68 -7.42
N ASN A 520 -0.28 -25.18 -8.67
CA ASN A 520 -1.09 -24.62 -9.76
C ASN A 520 -2.60 -24.73 -9.49
N ALA A 521 -3.05 -25.83 -8.90
CA ALA A 521 -4.44 -26.00 -8.48
C ALA A 521 -4.83 -24.99 -7.38
N GLN A 522 -3.96 -24.77 -6.39
CA GLN A 522 -4.19 -23.75 -5.34
C GLN A 522 -4.22 -22.34 -5.93
N SER A 523 -3.28 -22.00 -6.82
CA SER A 523 -3.27 -20.67 -7.47
C SER A 523 -4.58 -20.43 -8.23
N THR A 524 -5.01 -21.41 -9.01
CA THR A 524 -6.28 -21.33 -9.78
C THR A 524 -7.49 -21.17 -8.85
N LYS A 525 -7.55 -21.95 -7.76
CA LYS A 525 -8.63 -21.88 -6.76
C LYS A 525 -8.76 -20.46 -6.20
N TRP A 526 -7.68 -19.93 -5.62
CA TRP A 526 -7.73 -18.63 -4.93
C TRP A 526 -7.90 -17.45 -5.89
N LYS A 527 -7.35 -17.54 -7.11
CA LYS A 527 -7.60 -16.58 -8.18
C LYS A 527 -9.09 -16.52 -8.56
N ASN A 528 -9.73 -17.68 -8.74
CA ASN A 528 -11.15 -17.75 -9.09
C ASN A 528 -12.05 -17.28 -7.94
N GLU A 529 -11.72 -17.63 -6.70
CA GLU A 529 -12.44 -17.15 -5.51
C GLU A 529 -12.33 -15.62 -5.39
N LEU A 530 -11.13 -15.05 -5.53
CA LEU A 530 -10.93 -13.61 -5.51
C LEU A 530 -11.70 -12.91 -6.63
N ASN A 531 -11.65 -13.42 -7.87
CA ASN A 531 -12.40 -12.86 -9.00
C ASN A 531 -13.91 -12.90 -8.77
N THR A 532 -14.42 -13.97 -8.15
CA THR A 532 -15.84 -14.06 -7.76
C THR A 532 -16.20 -12.97 -6.76
N LYS A 533 -15.34 -12.74 -5.76
CA LYS A 533 -15.54 -11.69 -4.75
C LYS A 533 -15.36 -10.28 -5.31
N LYS A 534 -14.48 -10.07 -6.29
CA LYS A 534 -14.36 -8.80 -7.03
C LYS A 534 -15.68 -8.43 -7.72
N ASN A 535 -16.32 -9.39 -8.40
CA ASN A 535 -17.61 -9.17 -9.02
C ASN A 535 -18.71 -8.89 -7.98
N LYS A 536 -18.74 -9.65 -6.88
CA LYS A 536 -19.66 -9.42 -5.75
C LYS A 536 -19.46 -8.03 -5.15
N LEU A 537 -18.22 -7.61 -4.91
CA LEU A 537 -17.89 -6.29 -4.37
C LEU A 537 -18.41 -5.18 -5.29
N THR A 538 -18.22 -5.31 -6.59
CA THR A 538 -18.77 -4.36 -7.58
C THR A 538 -20.29 -4.23 -7.44
N GLN A 539 -21.00 -5.35 -7.23
CA GLN A 539 -22.45 -5.33 -6.98
C GLN A 539 -22.81 -4.68 -5.63
N LEU A 540 -22.04 -4.92 -4.57
CA LEU A 540 -22.29 -4.33 -3.25
C LEU A 540 -22.14 -2.80 -3.25
N PHE A 541 -21.33 -2.25 -4.16
CA PHE A 541 -21.17 -0.80 -4.32
C PHE A 541 -22.30 -0.13 -5.10
N THR A 542 -23.17 -0.91 -5.76
CA THR A 542 -24.45 -0.39 -6.28
C THR A 542 -25.42 -0.08 -5.14
N THR A 543 -26.42 0.76 -5.39
CA THR A 543 -27.37 1.23 -4.37
C THR A 543 -28.82 0.87 -4.73
N PRO A 544 -29.19 -0.42 -4.79
CA PRO A 544 -30.54 -0.84 -5.17
C PRO A 544 -31.61 -0.26 -4.24
N GLY A 545 -32.68 0.26 -4.86
CA GLY A 545 -33.84 0.83 -4.16
C GLY A 545 -33.56 2.19 -3.50
N VAL A 546 -32.50 2.89 -3.92
CA VAL A 546 -32.26 4.31 -3.63
C VAL A 546 -32.34 5.05 -4.96
N ASP A 547 -33.09 6.14 -5.02
CA ASP A 547 -33.22 6.94 -6.24
C ASP A 547 -31.88 7.63 -6.56
N GLU A 548 -31.45 7.53 -7.82
CA GLU A 548 -30.34 8.34 -8.33
C GLU A 548 -30.80 9.80 -8.42
N ALA A 549 -30.60 10.52 -7.32
CA ALA A 549 -30.99 11.91 -7.18
C ALA A 549 -29.76 12.81 -6.97
N ASN A 550 -29.86 14.02 -7.49
CA ASN A 550 -28.96 15.12 -7.15
C ASN A 550 -29.74 16.18 -6.37
N ILE A 551 -29.29 16.48 -5.16
CA ILE A 551 -29.96 17.41 -4.25
C ILE A 551 -30.04 18.83 -4.85
N ARG A 552 -29.05 19.23 -5.66
CA ARG A 552 -29.04 20.54 -6.34
C ARG A 552 -30.00 20.59 -7.52
N ASP A 553 -30.32 19.46 -8.14
CA ASP A 553 -31.38 19.41 -9.16
C ASP A 553 -32.77 19.55 -8.53
N ILE A 554 -32.93 19.11 -7.27
CA ILE A 554 -34.17 19.24 -6.50
C ILE A 554 -34.37 20.67 -6.00
N ALA A 555 -33.39 21.22 -5.28
CA ALA A 555 -33.56 22.47 -4.51
C ALA A 555 -32.71 23.66 -5.02
N GLY A 556 -31.85 23.45 -6.02
CA GLY A 556 -30.96 24.50 -6.52
C GLY A 556 -30.02 25.05 -5.44
N ASN A 557 -30.08 26.36 -5.25
CA ASN A 557 -29.32 27.08 -4.21
C ASN A 557 -30.18 27.41 -2.97
N ASP A 558 -31.41 26.91 -2.92
CA ASP A 558 -32.34 27.21 -1.85
C ASP A 558 -32.25 26.16 -0.75
N LEU A 559 -31.08 26.06 -0.11
CA LEU A 559 -30.79 25.07 0.92
C LEU A 559 -30.11 25.74 2.12
N PRO A 560 -30.42 25.35 3.37
CA PRO A 560 -29.73 25.80 4.58
C PRO A 560 -28.21 25.86 4.47
N SER A 561 -27.56 24.81 3.98
CA SER A 561 -26.11 24.79 3.80
C SER A 561 -25.62 25.91 2.87
N VAL A 562 -26.38 26.26 1.83
CA VAL A 562 -26.05 27.35 0.90
C VAL A 562 -26.25 28.70 1.56
N TRP A 563 -27.34 28.87 2.31
CA TRP A 563 -27.63 30.09 3.05
C TRP A 563 -26.53 30.39 4.08
N LEU A 564 -25.98 29.35 4.71
CA LEU A 564 -24.87 29.40 5.65
C LEU A 564 -23.48 29.51 4.99
N GLY A 565 -23.39 29.54 3.65
CA GLY A 565 -22.11 29.59 2.94
C GLY A 565 -21.29 28.29 3.00
N ILE A 566 -21.91 27.16 3.35
CA ILE A 566 -21.28 25.83 3.37
C ILE A 566 -21.26 25.29 1.94
N ALA A 567 -20.05 25.14 1.39
CA ALA A 567 -19.86 24.58 0.06
C ALA A 567 -20.23 23.09 0.02
N PRO A 568 -20.82 22.59 -1.09
CA PRO A 568 -21.00 21.16 -1.30
C PRO A 568 -19.64 20.47 -1.44
N GLU A 569 -19.57 19.21 -1.01
CA GLU A 569 -18.38 18.39 -1.16
C GLU A 569 -18.39 17.71 -2.55
N GLY A 570 -17.21 17.32 -3.02
CA GLY A 570 -17.07 16.62 -4.31
C GLY A 570 -17.57 15.18 -4.27
N ASP A 571 -17.94 14.66 -5.44
CA ASP A 571 -18.32 13.27 -5.61
C ASP A 571 -17.17 12.32 -5.26
N TYR A 572 -17.52 11.18 -4.67
CA TYR A 572 -16.59 10.10 -4.40
C TYR A 572 -16.16 9.44 -5.71
N ALA A 573 -14.85 9.43 -5.98
CA ALA A 573 -14.29 8.99 -7.25
C ALA A 573 -14.40 7.49 -7.56
N GLY A 574 -14.87 6.65 -6.62
CA GLY A 574 -15.23 5.24 -6.89
C GLY A 574 -14.08 4.23 -7.02
N ASP A 575 -12.84 4.66 -7.31
CA ASP A 575 -11.74 3.76 -7.76
C ASP A 575 -10.81 3.22 -6.67
N SER A 576 -11.26 3.19 -5.42
CA SER A 576 -10.32 3.12 -4.30
C SER A 576 -10.02 1.70 -3.77
N ILE A 577 -10.96 0.77 -3.90
CA ILE A 577 -10.81 -0.59 -3.36
C ILE A 577 -10.24 -1.53 -4.40
N GLN A 578 -9.10 -2.13 -4.07
CA GLN A 578 -8.37 -3.01 -4.96
C GLN A 578 -8.61 -4.48 -4.59
N THR A 579 -8.85 -5.30 -5.61
CA THR A 579 -9.11 -6.74 -5.48
C THR A 579 -8.32 -7.49 -6.56
N GLU A 580 -7.01 -7.24 -6.60
CA GLU A 580 -6.12 -7.81 -7.60
C GLU A 580 -5.06 -8.71 -6.98
N GLY A 581 -4.47 -9.56 -7.81
CA GLY A 581 -3.39 -10.46 -7.44
C GLY A 581 -3.77 -11.93 -7.51
N SER A 582 -2.75 -12.78 -7.49
CA SER A 582 -2.86 -14.24 -7.44
C SER A 582 -1.53 -14.83 -6.96
N LEU A 583 -1.43 -16.17 -6.92
CA LEU A 583 -0.19 -16.86 -6.56
C LEU A 583 0.65 -17.24 -7.79
N ASP A 584 0.16 -16.97 -9.01
CA ASP A 584 0.68 -17.51 -10.27
C ASP A 584 2.17 -17.20 -10.48
N ASP A 585 2.54 -15.95 -10.21
CA ASP A 585 3.87 -15.46 -10.47
C ASP A 585 4.23 -14.31 -9.51
N LYS A 586 5.50 -13.90 -9.57
CA LYS A 586 6.06 -12.83 -8.75
C LYS A 586 5.29 -11.51 -8.85
N ASN A 587 4.91 -11.07 -10.05
CA ASN A 587 4.19 -9.82 -10.27
C ASN A 587 2.75 -9.93 -9.75
N SER A 588 2.10 -11.08 -9.94
CA SER A 588 0.77 -11.34 -9.41
C SER A 588 0.73 -11.33 -7.88
N ARG A 589 1.76 -11.86 -7.22
CA ARG A 589 1.92 -11.75 -5.75
C ARG A 589 2.19 -10.32 -5.28
N LYS A 590 3.01 -9.58 -6.03
CA LYS A 590 3.27 -8.15 -5.79
C LYS A 590 1.98 -7.34 -5.83
N LYS A 591 1.12 -7.60 -6.82
CA LYS A 591 -0.21 -6.98 -6.93
C LYS A 591 -1.15 -7.32 -5.77
N ALA A 592 -1.08 -8.54 -5.25
CA ALA A 592 -1.85 -8.91 -4.04
C ALA A 592 -1.41 -8.05 -2.85
N ALA A 593 -0.10 -7.96 -2.59
CA ALA A 593 0.43 -7.15 -1.50
C ALA A 593 0.14 -5.65 -1.68
N GLU A 594 0.22 -5.13 -2.92
CA GLU A 594 -0.16 -3.76 -3.26
C GLU A 594 -1.64 -3.50 -3.02
N SER A 595 -2.53 -4.42 -3.45
CA SER A 595 -3.96 -4.32 -3.19
C SER A 595 -4.24 -4.27 -1.69
N GLY A 596 -3.56 -5.12 -0.90
CA GLY A 596 -3.70 -5.11 0.55
C GLY A 596 -3.22 -3.81 1.19
N SER A 597 -2.06 -3.31 0.78
CA SER A 597 -1.52 -2.05 1.29
C SER A 597 -2.43 -0.88 0.94
N ASN A 598 -2.93 -0.82 -0.30
CA ASN A 598 -3.83 0.23 -0.74
C ASN A 598 -5.16 0.20 0.03
N ASN A 599 -5.75 -0.99 0.23
CA ASN A 599 -6.98 -1.16 1.01
C ASN A 599 -6.81 -0.78 2.49
N LEU A 600 -5.67 -1.10 3.11
CA LEU A 600 -5.34 -0.65 4.49
C LEU A 600 -5.17 0.87 4.60
N ASN A 601 -4.78 1.52 3.51
CA ASN A 601 -4.57 2.97 3.47
C ASN A 601 -5.79 3.72 2.91
N GLN A 602 -6.87 3.02 2.57
CA GLN A 602 -8.11 3.62 2.11
C GLN A 602 -8.70 4.54 3.18
N ASP A 603 -8.87 5.82 2.84
CA ASP A 603 -9.36 6.88 3.74
C ASP A 603 -8.72 6.83 5.15
N ASN A 604 -7.39 6.60 5.20
CA ASN A 604 -6.64 6.47 6.45
C ASN A 604 -6.87 7.64 7.42
N ALA A 605 -7.08 8.86 6.91
CA ALA A 605 -7.40 10.02 7.74
C ALA A 605 -8.70 9.80 8.55
N THR A 606 -9.75 9.27 7.91
CA THR A 606 -11.02 8.95 8.57
C THR A 606 -10.87 7.79 9.54
N LEU A 607 -10.14 6.73 9.18
CA LEU A 607 -9.86 5.61 10.11
C LEU A 607 -9.11 6.08 11.36
N THR A 608 -8.14 6.99 11.20
CA THR A 608 -7.40 7.59 12.32
C THR A 608 -8.30 8.47 13.19
N GLN A 609 -9.27 9.16 12.60
CA GLN A 609 -10.28 9.89 13.38
C GLN A 609 -11.13 8.90 14.19
N MET A 610 -11.65 7.85 13.56
CA MET A 610 -12.45 6.81 14.23
C MET A 610 -11.71 6.20 15.44
N SER A 611 -10.42 5.88 15.30
CA SER A 611 -9.61 5.34 16.41
C SER A 611 -9.38 6.35 17.55
N SER A 612 -9.59 7.65 17.33
CA SER A 612 -9.48 8.68 18.37
C SER A 612 -10.77 8.89 19.18
N LEU A 613 -11.88 8.27 18.78
CA LEU A 613 -13.20 8.56 19.35
C LEU A 613 -13.28 8.28 20.86
N SER A 614 -12.73 7.16 21.32
CA SER A 614 -12.65 6.78 22.75
C SER A 614 -12.05 7.92 23.59
N SER A 615 -10.91 8.45 23.13
CA SER A 615 -10.22 9.55 23.82
C SER A 615 -11.00 10.87 23.83
N ARG A 616 -11.80 11.14 22.79
CA ARG A 616 -12.65 12.34 22.69
C ARG A 616 -13.84 12.26 23.62
N MET A 617 -14.37 11.05 23.85
CA MET A 617 -15.50 10.80 24.74
C MET A 617 -15.11 10.77 26.23
N ALA A 618 -13.82 10.60 26.56
CA ALA A 618 -13.35 10.39 27.94
C ALA A 618 -13.41 11.63 28.87
N GLY A 619 -13.92 12.78 28.40
CA GLY A 619 -14.09 13.98 29.20
C GLY A 619 -15.51 14.12 29.78
N PHE A 620 -15.68 14.13 31.10
CA PHE A 620 -16.96 14.42 31.78
C PHE A 620 -17.27 15.92 31.85
N ALA A 621 -17.19 16.64 30.73
CA ALA A 621 -17.64 18.02 30.62
C ALA A 621 -19.00 18.07 29.90
N GLU A 622 -19.80 19.09 30.18
CA GLU A 622 -21.10 19.34 29.51
C GLU A 622 -20.91 19.39 27.97
N ASP A 623 -19.81 20.01 27.51
CA ASP A 623 -19.38 20.08 26.10
C ASP A 623 -19.09 18.71 25.44
N ALA A 624 -18.82 17.67 26.22
CA ALA A 624 -18.56 16.32 25.68
C ALA A 624 -19.86 15.54 25.42
N ILE A 625 -20.99 15.99 25.98
CA ILE A 625 -22.28 15.34 25.83
C ILE A 625 -23.01 15.84 24.57
N GLU A 626 -22.80 17.11 24.20
CA GLU A 626 -23.48 17.71 23.04
C GLU A 626 -23.27 16.90 21.73
N PRO A 627 -22.04 16.50 21.35
CA PRO A 627 -21.82 15.70 20.14
C PRO A 627 -22.56 14.36 20.16
N LEU A 628 -22.72 13.76 21.35
CA LEU A 628 -23.46 12.51 21.50
C LEU A 628 -24.95 12.71 21.29
N TYR A 629 -25.53 13.76 21.88
CA TYR A 629 -26.95 14.08 21.72
C TYR A 629 -27.30 14.35 20.26
N TYR A 630 -26.43 15.09 19.58
CA TYR A 630 -26.54 15.32 18.14
C TYR A 630 -26.46 14.06 17.31
N THR A 631 -25.51 13.18 17.65
CA THR A 631 -25.35 11.91 16.94
C THR A 631 -26.62 11.08 17.06
N GLU A 632 -27.15 10.93 18.27
CA GLU A 632 -28.42 10.22 18.50
C GLU A 632 -29.57 10.85 17.73
N TYR A 633 -29.67 12.18 17.72
CA TYR A 633 -30.69 12.88 16.96
C TYR A 633 -30.61 12.56 15.46
N VAL A 634 -29.42 12.71 14.86
CA VAL A 634 -29.23 12.44 13.43
C VAL A 634 -29.52 10.97 13.10
N MET A 635 -29.02 10.04 13.91
CA MET A 635 -29.17 8.61 13.65
C MET A 635 -30.62 8.12 13.81
N ASP A 636 -31.38 8.67 14.76
CA ASP A 636 -32.75 8.23 15.02
C ASP A 636 -33.81 9.04 14.25
N MET A 637 -33.50 10.24 13.76
CA MET A 637 -34.46 11.10 13.06
C MET A 637 -34.43 10.93 11.53
N PHE A 638 -33.29 10.52 10.96
CA PHE A 638 -33.08 10.47 9.51
C PHE A 638 -32.77 9.06 9.00
N SER A 639 -33.11 8.82 7.74
CA SER A 639 -32.89 7.53 7.09
C SER A 639 -31.45 7.33 6.62
N TYR A 640 -30.99 6.08 6.66
CA TYR A 640 -29.70 5.63 6.14
C TYR A 640 -29.86 4.38 5.29
N TYR A 641 -28.81 3.96 4.58
CA TYR A 641 -28.91 2.92 3.55
C TYR A 641 -29.60 1.61 3.98
N THR A 642 -29.34 1.18 5.22
CA THR A 642 -29.89 -0.05 5.82
C THR A 642 -30.98 0.21 6.86
N VAL A 643 -31.59 1.41 6.92
CA VAL A 643 -32.65 1.73 7.90
C VAL A 643 -33.88 0.83 7.74
N ASN A 644 -34.06 0.23 6.57
CA ASN A 644 -35.14 -0.70 6.27
C ASN A 644 -34.78 -2.17 6.55
N ARG A 645 -33.74 -2.43 7.36
CA ARG A 645 -33.25 -3.77 7.68
C ARG A 645 -33.17 -3.97 9.19
N GLU A 646 -33.72 -5.09 9.64
CA GLU A 646 -33.51 -5.61 10.99
C GLU A 646 -32.12 -6.24 11.13
N ARG A 647 -31.69 -6.48 12.37
CA ARG A 647 -30.39 -7.11 12.66
C ARG A 647 -30.26 -8.55 12.16
N ASP A 648 -31.36 -9.23 11.84
CA ASP A 648 -31.36 -10.56 11.21
C ASP A 648 -31.40 -10.50 9.66
N GLY A 649 -31.54 -9.30 9.11
CA GLY A 649 -31.64 -8.99 7.68
C GLY A 649 -33.05 -8.99 7.10
N SER A 650 -34.07 -9.24 7.93
CA SER A 650 -35.46 -9.07 7.52
C SER A 650 -35.77 -7.61 7.17
N GLU A 651 -36.70 -7.40 6.24
CA GLU A 651 -37.07 -6.07 5.77
C GLU A 651 -38.08 -5.40 6.70
N ILE A 652 -37.82 -4.15 7.05
CA ILE A 652 -38.75 -3.29 7.78
C ILE A 652 -39.62 -2.58 6.73
N ALA A 653 -40.92 -2.91 6.73
CA ALA A 653 -41.84 -2.37 5.75
C ALA A 653 -41.96 -0.84 5.87
N ASP A 654 -42.14 -0.28 7.05
CA ASP A 654 -42.34 1.16 7.24
C ASP A 654 -41.42 1.65 8.37
N PRO A 655 -40.15 1.96 8.07
CA PRO A 655 -39.24 2.46 9.09
C PRO A 655 -39.67 3.85 9.54
N GLU A 656 -39.61 4.07 10.84
CA GLU A 656 -40.04 5.29 11.52
C GLU A 656 -38.86 6.01 12.17
N SER A 657 -38.96 7.33 12.26
CA SER A 657 -38.05 8.17 13.04
C SER A 657 -38.30 8.06 14.55
N LEU A 658 -37.47 8.71 15.35
CA LEU A 658 -37.65 8.85 16.81
C LEU A 658 -39.01 9.41 17.21
N SER A 659 -39.58 10.31 16.40
CA SER A 659 -40.90 10.92 16.58
C SER A 659 -42.06 10.08 16.04
N ARG A 660 -41.77 8.88 15.50
CA ARG A 660 -42.71 7.98 14.80
C ARG A 660 -43.20 8.53 13.45
N ALA A 661 -42.43 9.42 12.82
CA ALA A 661 -42.71 9.86 11.47
C ALA A 661 -42.22 8.81 10.46
N ALA A 662 -42.98 8.57 9.39
CA ALA A 662 -42.62 7.60 8.37
C ALA A 662 -41.45 8.12 7.51
N LEU A 663 -40.35 7.37 7.45
CA LEU A 663 -39.13 7.80 6.74
C LEU A 663 -39.20 7.59 5.22
N LYS A 664 -40.04 6.68 4.74
CA LYS A 664 -40.13 6.32 3.30
C LYS A 664 -40.53 7.48 2.40
N GLY A 665 -41.22 8.49 2.94
CA GLY A 665 -41.61 9.69 2.20
C GLY A 665 -40.50 10.72 2.03
N ASN A 666 -39.38 10.57 2.75
CA ASN A 666 -38.30 11.57 2.77
C ASN A 666 -37.66 11.73 1.39
N ALA A 667 -37.19 12.95 1.12
CA ALA A 667 -36.73 13.40 -0.18
C ALA A 667 -35.60 12.54 -0.77
N ILE A 668 -34.67 12.11 0.10
CA ILE A 668 -33.52 11.26 -0.22
C ILE A 668 -33.51 10.02 0.67
N TYR A 669 -34.67 9.38 0.82
CA TYR A 669 -34.85 8.18 1.65
C TYR A 669 -33.73 7.14 1.43
N ARG A 670 -33.20 6.62 2.55
CA ARG A 670 -32.06 5.68 2.66
C ARG A 670 -30.70 6.29 2.29
N ALA A 671 -30.54 7.60 2.38
CA ALA A 671 -29.27 8.26 2.12
C ALA A 671 -29.04 9.56 2.91
N GLU A 672 -29.96 9.94 3.81
CA GLU A 672 -29.92 11.22 4.51
C GLU A 672 -28.70 11.32 5.43
N VAL A 673 -28.45 10.30 6.26
CA VAL A 673 -27.29 10.30 7.18
C VAL A 673 -25.97 10.28 6.39
N GLU A 674 -25.89 9.53 5.29
CA GLU A 674 -24.73 9.55 4.42
C GLU A 674 -24.49 10.93 3.78
N TYR A 675 -25.55 11.64 3.38
CA TYR A 675 -25.45 13.02 2.90
C TYR A 675 -24.98 13.97 4.01
N VAL A 676 -25.51 13.83 5.23
CA VAL A 676 -25.07 14.64 6.39
C VAL A 676 -23.55 14.49 6.61
N LEU A 677 -23.04 13.26 6.56
CA LEU A 677 -21.61 12.99 6.70
C LEU A 677 -20.77 13.57 5.57
N TRP A 678 -21.17 13.34 4.31
CA TRP A 678 -20.27 13.53 3.18
C TRP A 678 -20.57 14.74 2.31
N GLY A 679 -21.80 15.26 2.31
CA GLY A 679 -22.15 16.53 1.69
C GLY A 679 -22.05 16.59 0.17
N SER A 680 -21.90 15.47 -0.52
CA SER A 680 -21.93 15.44 -1.99
C SER A 680 -23.38 15.60 -2.46
N PRO A 681 -23.67 16.49 -3.42
CA PRO A 681 -25.02 16.63 -3.99
C PRO A 681 -25.56 15.35 -4.60
N ASN A 682 -24.67 14.49 -5.12
CA ASN A 682 -25.01 13.19 -5.66
C ASN A 682 -25.25 12.20 -4.50
N VAL A 683 -26.49 11.72 -4.39
CA VAL A 683 -26.94 10.89 -3.26
C VAL A 683 -26.19 9.56 -3.19
N THR A 684 -25.99 8.89 -4.33
CA THR A 684 -25.35 7.57 -4.37
C THR A 684 -23.86 7.64 -4.05
N SER A 685 -23.20 8.74 -4.42
CA SER A 685 -21.80 9.04 -4.09
C SER A 685 -21.56 9.03 -2.58
N ASN A 686 -22.47 9.60 -1.78
CA ASN A 686 -22.37 9.59 -0.32
C ASN A 686 -22.43 8.15 0.24
N ILE A 687 -23.34 7.32 -0.26
CA ILE A 687 -23.47 5.92 0.15
C ILE A 687 -22.21 5.13 -0.23
N SER A 688 -21.71 5.30 -1.46
CA SER A 688 -20.49 4.63 -1.93
C SER A 688 -19.28 4.98 -1.07
N LYS A 689 -19.14 6.24 -0.63
CA LYS A 689 -18.08 6.64 0.29
C LYS A 689 -18.20 5.97 1.66
N THR A 690 -19.41 5.91 2.24
CA THR A 690 -19.64 5.18 3.50
C THR A 690 -19.26 3.71 3.36
N LYS A 691 -19.70 3.05 2.28
CA LYS A 691 -19.35 1.64 2.00
C LYS A 691 -17.84 1.43 1.91
N ALA A 692 -17.10 2.36 1.31
CA ALA A 692 -15.65 2.29 1.20
C ALA A 692 -14.94 2.38 2.55
N ILE A 693 -15.39 3.29 3.42
CA ILE A 693 -14.81 3.45 4.76
C ILE A 693 -15.13 2.24 5.65
N ILE A 694 -16.35 1.70 5.57
CA ILE A 694 -16.72 0.48 6.30
C ILE A 694 -15.90 -0.73 5.83
N PHE A 695 -15.69 -0.86 4.51
CA PHE A 695 -14.79 -1.88 3.96
C PHE A 695 -13.39 -1.73 4.54
N ALA A 696 -12.82 -0.52 4.51
CA ALA A 696 -11.48 -0.25 5.00
C ALA A 696 -11.32 -0.57 6.50
N ALA A 697 -12.30 -0.16 7.32
CA ALA A 697 -12.31 -0.46 8.76
C ALA A 697 -12.33 -1.97 9.04
N ASN A 698 -13.15 -2.74 8.30
CA ASN A 698 -13.17 -4.20 8.40
C ASN A 698 -11.87 -4.83 7.88
N TYR A 699 -11.30 -4.28 6.80
CA TYR A 699 -10.10 -4.79 6.17
C TYR A 699 -8.89 -4.74 7.11
N VAL A 700 -8.75 -3.67 7.91
CA VAL A 700 -7.67 -3.55 8.92
C VAL A 700 -7.63 -4.74 9.86
N PHE A 701 -8.75 -5.06 10.49
CA PHE A 701 -8.79 -6.14 11.48
C PHE A 701 -8.84 -7.53 10.84
N ASN A 702 -9.40 -7.66 9.64
CA ASN A 702 -9.33 -8.92 8.89
C ASN A 702 -7.90 -9.23 8.43
N MET A 703 -7.13 -8.23 8.00
CA MET A 703 -5.70 -8.38 7.69
C MET A 703 -4.88 -8.69 8.94
N SER A 704 -5.10 -7.95 10.03
CA SER A 704 -4.43 -8.23 11.30
C SER A 704 -4.71 -9.65 11.76
N PHE A 705 -5.96 -10.10 11.75
CA PHE A 705 -6.30 -11.49 12.08
C PHE A 705 -5.64 -12.49 11.12
N ALA A 706 -5.63 -12.20 9.81
CA ALA A 706 -5.01 -13.10 8.84
C ALA A 706 -3.50 -13.29 9.09
N PHE A 707 -2.78 -12.21 9.45
CA PHE A 707 -1.36 -12.28 9.78
C PHE A 707 -1.05 -12.81 11.17
N THR A 708 -1.97 -12.70 12.12
CA THR A 708 -1.70 -13.06 13.53
C THR A 708 -2.30 -14.40 13.96
N ASP A 709 -3.29 -14.94 13.23
CA ASP A 709 -3.87 -16.24 13.56
C ASP A 709 -2.91 -17.39 13.19
N SER A 710 -2.54 -18.19 14.19
CA SER A 710 -1.58 -19.28 14.03
C SER A 710 -2.08 -20.42 13.15
N THR A 711 -3.39 -20.68 13.12
CA THR A 711 -3.96 -21.73 12.29
C THR A 711 -3.94 -21.30 10.82
N LEU A 712 -4.35 -20.06 10.52
CA LEU A 712 -4.35 -19.54 9.16
C LEU A 712 -2.92 -19.42 8.60
N ASN A 713 -1.98 -18.93 9.42
CA ASN A 713 -0.56 -18.90 9.05
C ASN A 713 0.00 -20.29 8.74
N SER A 714 -0.31 -21.30 9.55
CA SER A 714 0.12 -22.68 9.32
C SER A 714 -0.44 -23.25 8.01
N GLN A 715 -1.72 -23.00 7.73
CA GLN A 715 -2.33 -23.41 6.46
C GLN A 715 -1.68 -22.68 5.27
N ALA A 716 -1.41 -21.38 5.40
CA ALA A 716 -0.76 -20.60 4.35
C ALA A 716 0.66 -21.11 4.07
N ARG A 717 1.44 -21.45 5.10
CA ARG A 717 2.77 -22.07 4.95
C ARG A 717 2.70 -23.42 4.26
N THR A 718 1.71 -24.24 4.62
CA THR A 718 1.53 -25.56 4.03
C THR A 718 1.21 -25.44 2.53
N ILE A 719 0.39 -24.46 2.12
CA ILE A 719 0.14 -24.18 0.70
C ILE A 719 1.38 -23.60 0.03
N ALA A 720 2.09 -22.66 0.66
CA ALA A 720 3.31 -22.08 0.10
C ALA A 720 4.42 -23.11 -0.14
N ALA A 721 4.52 -24.13 0.72
CA ALA A 721 5.50 -25.22 0.58
C ALA A 721 5.32 -26.06 -0.70
N LEU A 722 4.12 -26.07 -1.29
CA LEU A 722 3.84 -26.79 -2.54
C LEU A 722 4.54 -26.14 -3.74
N PHE A 723 4.90 -24.85 -3.67
CA PHE A 723 5.48 -24.14 -4.80
C PHE A 723 6.97 -24.47 -4.94
N PRO A 724 7.46 -24.73 -6.17
CA PRO A 724 8.87 -25.04 -6.44
C PRO A 724 9.73 -23.76 -6.44
N VAL A 725 9.71 -23.03 -5.32
CA VAL A 725 10.44 -21.77 -5.13
C VAL A 725 11.15 -21.76 -3.79
N GLY A 726 12.16 -20.90 -3.66
CA GLY A 726 12.92 -20.75 -2.41
C GLY A 726 12.15 -20.10 -1.26
N ALA A 727 12.78 -20.06 -0.09
CA ALA A 727 12.16 -19.68 1.18
C ALA A 727 11.57 -18.26 1.19
N LEU A 728 12.23 -17.28 0.59
CA LEU A 728 11.73 -15.90 0.57
C LEU A 728 10.51 -15.75 -0.34
N ALA A 729 10.47 -16.47 -1.47
CA ALA A 729 9.29 -16.53 -2.33
C ALA A 729 8.13 -17.29 -1.66
N LYS A 730 8.41 -18.34 -0.88
CA LYS A 730 7.39 -19.02 -0.04
C LYS A 730 6.77 -18.05 0.96
N THR A 731 7.57 -17.20 1.61
CA THR A 731 7.05 -16.12 2.48
C THR A 731 6.15 -15.14 1.72
N ALA A 732 6.54 -14.74 0.51
CA ALA A 732 5.70 -13.87 -0.31
C ALA A 732 4.41 -14.55 -0.83
N ILE A 733 4.41 -15.86 -1.04
CA ILE A 733 3.18 -16.63 -1.35
C ILE A 733 2.25 -16.66 -0.14
N LYS A 734 2.77 -16.94 1.06
CA LYS A 734 2.03 -16.87 2.33
C LYS A 734 1.35 -15.50 2.46
N CYS A 735 2.12 -14.42 2.28
CA CYS A 735 1.65 -13.04 2.28
C CYS A 735 0.45 -12.82 1.34
N ALA A 736 0.63 -13.16 0.06
CA ALA A 736 -0.38 -12.99 -0.97
C ALA A 736 -1.65 -13.77 -0.64
N LEU A 737 -1.51 -15.00 -0.14
CA LEU A 737 -2.64 -15.86 0.20
C LEU A 737 -3.44 -15.32 1.40
N LEU A 738 -2.77 -14.85 2.45
CA LEU A 738 -3.42 -14.23 3.61
C LEU A 738 -4.12 -12.93 3.22
N THR A 739 -3.52 -12.15 2.33
CA THR A 739 -4.12 -10.93 1.77
C THR A 739 -5.38 -11.23 0.98
N ILE A 740 -5.36 -12.29 0.15
CA ILE A 740 -6.53 -12.77 -0.58
C ILE A 740 -7.62 -13.22 0.40
N ALA A 741 -7.28 -14.01 1.41
CA ALA A 741 -8.24 -14.49 2.41
C ALA A 741 -8.92 -13.34 3.17
N ALA A 742 -8.16 -12.34 3.63
CA ALA A 742 -8.70 -11.16 4.28
C ALA A 742 -9.58 -10.31 3.36
N THR A 743 -9.25 -10.26 2.06
CA THR A 743 -10.08 -9.59 1.06
C THR A 743 -11.41 -10.30 0.88
N ILE A 744 -11.39 -11.62 0.73
CA ILE A 744 -12.60 -12.45 0.61
C ILE A 744 -13.49 -12.29 1.87
N GLU A 745 -12.90 -12.37 3.06
CA GLU A 745 -13.61 -12.21 4.34
C GLU A 745 -14.24 -10.81 4.42
N THR A 746 -13.52 -9.76 4.03
CA THR A 746 -14.04 -8.38 4.07
C THR A 746 -15.21 -8.17 3.09
N VAL A 747 -15.15 -8.77 1.90
CA VAL A 747 -16.27 -8.72 0.94
C VAL A 747 -17.52 -9.42 1.50
N ASP A 748 -17.35 -10.53 2.22
CA ASP A 748 -18.49 -11.20 2.87
C ASP A 748 -19.01 -10.43 4.10
N ASN A 749 -18.12 -9.81 4.89
CA ASN A 749 -18.52 -8.88 5.94
C ASN A 749 -19.39 -7.75 5.36
N MET A 750 -18.98 -7.15 4.23
CA MET A 750 -19.77 -6.10 3.58
C MET A 750 -21.14 -6.60 3.13
N ALA A 751 -21.24 -7.83 2.63
CA ALA A 751 -22.54 -8.40 2.25
C ALA A 751 -23.47 -8.53 3.46
N ASP A 752 -22.96 -9.02 4.59
CA ASP A 752 -23.73 -9.14 5.84
C ASP A 752 -24.13 -7.74 6.37
N LEU A 753 -23.21 -6.78 6.39
CA LEU A 753 -23.44 -5.41 6.88
C LEU A 753 -24.51 -4.66 6.06
N LEU A 754 -24.47 -4.79 4.73
CA LEU A 754 -25.44 -4.14 3.84
C LEU A 754 -26.84 -4.79 3.87
N GLU A 755 -26.95 -5.97 4.45
CA GLU A 755 -28.22 -6.59 4.82
C GLU A 755 -28.67 -6.22 6.24
N GLY A 756 -27.92 -5.40 6.99
CA GLY A 756 -28.23 -5.02 8.38
C GLY A 756 -27.69 -6.00 9.43
N LYS A 757 -27.03 -7.09 9.03
CA LYS A 757 -26.52 -8.11 9.94
C LYS A 757 -25.24 -7.67 10.64
N PRO A 758 -25.07 -7.98 11.93
CA PRO A 758 -23.90 -7.60 12.70
C PRO A 758 -22.66 -8.44 12.32
N VAL A 759 -21.51 -7.76 12.24
CA VAL A 759 -20.20 -8.37 11.93
C VAL A 759 -19.18 -8.00 13.00
N PRO A 760 -18.45 -8.96 13.59
CA PRO A 760 -17.39 -8.65 14.54
C PRO A 760 -16.22 -7.97 13.82
N LEU A 761 -15.86 -6.78 14.31
CA LEU A 761 -14.72 -6.02 13.79
C LEU A 761 -13.40 -6.71 14.11
N ILE A 762 -13.12 -7.01 15.38
CA ILE A 762 -11.98 -7.85 15.78
C ILE A 762 -12.38 -9.32 15.67
N LYS A 763 -11.72 -10.03 14.76
CA LYS A 763 -12.02 -11.44 14.45
C LYS A 763 -11.45 -12.40 15.50
N LYS A 764 -12.14 -13.53 15.62
CA LYS A 764 -11.74 -14.71 16.40
C LYS A 764 -11.96 -15.95 15.53
N LYS A 765 -11.35 -17.09 15.90
CA LYS A 765 -11.44 -18.34 15.12
C LYS A 765 -12.88 -18.75 14.78
N SER A 766 -13.79 -18.70 15.76
CA SER A 766 -15.22 -19.01 15.58
C SER A 766 -16.01 -17.97 14.79
N LYS A 767 -15.38 -16.87 14.35
CA LYS A 767 -16.00 -15.75 13.62
C LYS A 767 -15.32 -15.44 12.28
N TRP A 768 -14.48 -16.36 11.81
CA TRP A 768 -13.80 -16.29 10.52
C TRP A 768 -14.33 -17.38 9.58
N LYS A 769 -14.70 -17.01 8.34
CA LYS A 769 -15.26 -17.94 7.35
C LYS A 769 -14.20 -18.44 6.37
N THR A 770 -13.24 -17.59 6.02
CA THR A 770 -12.30 -17.83 4.90
C THR A 770 -11.07 -18.62 5.30
N TRP A 771 -11.25 -19.85 5.77
CA TRP A 771 -10.14 -20.76 6.06
C TRP A 771 -9.51 -21.32 4.78
N LEU A 772 -8.19 -21.45 4.76
CA LEU A 772 -7.47 -21.89 3.56
C LEU A 772 -7.59 -23.40 3.32
N MET A 773 -7.76 -24.14 4.40
CA MET A 773 -8.00 -25.59 4.42
C MET A 773 -9.29 -25.89 5.22
N GLY A 774 -9.18 -26.59 6.35
CA GLY A 774 -10.31 -26.85 7.24
C GLY A 774 -10.45 -25.77 8.32
N ALA A 775 -11.68 -25.41 8.66
CA ALA A 775 -11.95 -24.55 9.82
C ALA A 775 -11.59 -25.29 11.12
N PRO A 776 -10.88 -24.65 12.07
CA PRO A 776 -10.54 -25.27 13.35
C PRO A 776 -11.75 -25.43 14.28
N GLU A 777 -12.75 -24.56 14.11
CA GLU A 777 -13.96 -24.51 14.93
C GLU A 777 -15.17 -24.14 14.04
N PRO A 778 -16.40 -24.59 14.39
CA PRO A 778 -17.61 -24.15 13.68
C PRO A 778 -17.82 -22.64 13.78
N TYR A 779 -18.39 -22.05 12.73
CA TYR A 779 -18.77 -20.63 12.74
C TYR A 779 -19.89 -20.38 13.75
N ASN A 780 -19.69 -19.43 14.66
CA ASN A 780 -20.67 -19.02 15.65
C ASN A 780 -21.47 -17.81 15.15
N ASN A 781 -22.80 -17.94 15.06
CA ASN A 781 -23.69 -16.83 14.70
C ASN A 781 -24.54 -16.34 15.88
N ASP A 782 -23.88 -15.86 16.94
CA ASP A 782 -24.52 -15.28 18.13
C ASP A 782 -25.06 -13.84 17.95
N GLY A 783 -25.04 -13.28 16.74
CA GLY A 783 -25.51 -11.92 16.47
C GLY A 783 -24.66 -10.80 17.11
N SER A 784 -23.46 -11.09 17.61
CA SER A 784 -22.54 -10.07 18.12
C SER A 784 -21.73 -9.40 17.00
N GLY A 785 -21.49 -8.10 17.14
CA GLY A 785 -20.71 -7.32 16.18
C GLY A 785 -21.23 -5.90 15.97
N PHE A 786 -20.70 -5.27 14.93
CA PHE A 786 -21.09 -3.95 14.44
C PHE A 786 -22.06 -4.11 13.28
N THR A 787 -23.11 -3.31 13.24
CA THR A 787 -23.99 -3.15 12.07
C THR A 787 -23.53 -1.96 11.24
N TYR A 788 -24.09 -1.79 10.04
CA TYR A 788 -23.87 -0.60 9.21
C TYR A 788 -24.22 0.70 9.96
N GLU A 789 -25.31 0.68 10.73
CA GLU A 789 -25.74 1.77 11.61
C GLU A 789 -24.68 2.12 12.67
N ASP A 790 -24.05 1.13 13.30
CA ASP A 790 -22.99 1.38 14.29
C ASP A 790 -21.81 2.16 13.67
N TYR A 791 -21.43 1.84 12.44
CA TYR A 791 -20.36 2.57 11.74
C TYR A 791 -20.77 4.00 11.41
N LEU A 792 -22.01 4.23 10.98
CA LEU A 792 -22.53 5.57 10.75
C LEU A 792 -22.55 6.39 12.04
N TRP A 793 -23.01 5.79 13.14
CA TRP A 793 -23.00 6.43 14.45
C TRP A 793 -21.60 6.88 14.84
N ILE A 794 -20.59 6.00 14.69
CA ILE A 794 -19.19 6.31 14.99
C ILE A 794 -18.69 7.47 14.11
N LEU A 795 -18.99 7.43 12.81
CA LEU A 795 -18.57 8.44 11.85
C LEU A 795 -19.22 9.80 12.12
N VAL A 796 -20.52 9.83 12.45
CA VAL A 796 -21.23 11.06 12.81
C VAL A 796 -20.65 11.61 14.09
N CYS A 797 -20.53 10.78 15.13
CA CYS A 797 -20.03 11.16 16.44
C CYS A 797 -18.64 11.78 16.37
N VAL A 798 -17.68 11.10 15.73
CA VAL A 798 -16.31 11.61 15.65
C VAL A 798 -16.22 12.92 14.88
N ASN A 799 -17.03 13.12 13.84
CA ASN A 799 -17.08 14.38 13.10
C ASN A 799 -17.78 15.49 13.88
N MET A 800 -18.77 15.19 14.73
CA MET A 800 -19.38 16.18 15.62
C MET A 800 -18.39 16.70 16.68
N TYR A 801 -17.38 15.92 17.07
CA TYR A 801 -16.27 16.39 17.92
C TYR A 801 -15.23 17.27 17.19
N ILE A 802 -15.38 17.52 15.90
CA ILE A 802 -14.47 18.35 15.10
C ILE A 802 -15.23 19.63 14.71
N PRO A 803 -14.91 20.81 15.28
CA PRO A 803 -15.72 22.02 15.09
C PRO A 803 -16.00 22.39 13.63
N SER A 804 -15.00 22.26 12.75
CA SER A 804 -15.16 22.55 11.31
C SER A 804 -16.07 21.57 10.57
N GLN A 805 -16.23 20.34 11.08
CA GLN A 805 -17.14 19.34 10.54
C GLN A 805 -18.52 19.46 11.20
N GLN A 806 -18.58 19.78 12.49
CA GLN A 806 -19.82 19.99 13.22
C GLN A 806 -20.72 21.01 12.49
N THR A 807 -20.22 22.21 12.17
CA THR A 807 -20.98 23.23 11.42
C THR A 807 -21.51 22.69 10.08
N LYS A 808 -20.70 21.89 9.36
CA LYS A 808 -21.10 21.27 8.10
C LYS A 808 -22.22 20.25 8.29
N LEU A 809 -22.10 19.38 9.29
CA LEU A 809 -23.10 18.35 9.58
C LEU A 809 -24.42 18.98 10.04
N LEU A 810 -24.38 20.03 10.85
CA LEU A 810 -25.58 20.77 11.28
C LEU A 810 -26.31 21.39 10.08
N GLY A 811 -25.58 22.11 9.21
CA GLY A 811 -26.16 22.71 8.01
C GLY A 811 -26.75 21.68 7.04
N ARG A 812 -26.10 20.52 6.87
CA ARG A 812 -26.62 19.43 6.02
C ARG A 812 -27.79 18.68 6.67
N THR A 813 -27.86 18.64 8.00
CA THR A 813 -29.02 18.11 8.71
C THR A 813 -30.23 19.03 8.46
N ALA A 814 -30.02 20.34 8.53
CA ALA A 814 -31.05 21.32 8.17
C ALA A 814 -31.47 21.19 6.70
N ASP A 815 -30.56 20.91 5.76
CA ASP A 815 -30.92 20.60 4.37
C ASP A 815 -31.90 19.43 4.27
N CYS A 816 -31.66 18.32 4.99
CA CYS A 816 -32.57 17.17 4.99
C CYS A 816 -33.96 17.56 5.50
N ILE A 817 -34.02 18.35 6.59
CA ILE A 817 -35.30 18.85 7.13
C ILE A 817 -36.00 19.73 6.10
N GLU A 818 -35.30 20.69 5.52
CA GLU A 818 -35.85 21.59 4.49
C GLU A 818 -36.44 20.80 3.32
N LEU A 819 -35.68 19.82 2.79
CA LEU A 819 -36.12 19.00 1.67
C LEU A 819 -37.36 18.18 1.98
N ASN A 820 -37.45 17.64 3.20
CA ASN A 820 -38.58 16.82 3.63
C ASN A 820 -39.82 17.67 3.94
N LEU A 821 -39.67 18.74 4.71
CA LEU A 821 -40.77 19.58 5.18
C LEU A 821 -41.43 20.37 4.03
N THR A 822 -40.65 20.72 3.00
CA THR A 822 -41.15 21.40 1.79
C THR A 822 -41.59 20.47 0.67
N ASP A 823 -41.63 19.14 0.92
CA ASP A 823 -41.89 18.11 -0.10
C ASP A 823 -41.07 18.35 -1.38
N LYS A 824 -39.74 18.23 -1.27
CA LYS A 824 -38.79 18.44 -2.37
C LYS A 824 -38.93 19.83 -3.01
N LYS A 825 -39.13 20.87 -2.19
CA LYS A 825 -39.32 22.28 -2.61
C LYS A 825 -40.58 22.55 -3.43
N THR A 826 -41.60 21.70 -3.33
CA THR A 826 -42.90 21.94 -3.95
C THR A 826 -43.85 22.75 -3.05
N ASN A 827 -43.64 22.72 -1.72
CA ASN A 827 -44.39 23.47 -0.72
C ASN A 827 -43.48 24.45 0.06
N ASN A 828 -43.30 25.65 -0.47
CA ASN A 828 -42.42 26.67 0.13
C ASN A 828 -42.99 27.34 1.40
N ALA A 829 -44.25 27.10 1.77
CA ALA A 829 -44.80 27.64 3.01
C ALA A 829 -44.08 27.08 4.25
N ASN A 830 -43.51 25.88 4.12
CA ASN A 830 -42.81 25.17 5.18
C ASN A 830 -41.29 25.40 5.16
N THR A 831 -40.80 26.49 4.56
CA THR A 831 -39.35 26.73 4.47
C THR A 831 -38.77 27.20 5.80
N LEU A 832 -37.63 26.64 6.20
CA LEU A 832 -36.91 27.01 7.43
C LEU A 832 -36.38 28.45 7.38
N LYS A 833 -36.29 29.05 6.18
CA LYS A 833 -35.71 30.39 5.96
C LYS A 833 -36.45 31.51 6.68
N HIS A 834 -37.74 31.33 6.94
CA HIS A 834 -38.61 32.32 7.57
C HIS A 834 -39.10 31.87 8.96
N MET A 835 -38.50 30.81 9.51
CA MET A 835 -38.88 30.24 10.80
C MET A 835 -37.92 30.71 11.88
N SER A 836 -38.26 31.81 12.56
CA SER A 836 -37.49 32.39 13.66
C SER A 836 -37.82 31.72 14.99
N THR A 837 -36.81 31.57 15.84
CA THR A 837 -36.93 30.99 17.19
C THR A 837 -37.05 32.04 18.29
N MET A 838 -36.77 33.31 17.95
CA MET A 838 -36.82 34.44 18.87
C MET A 838 -37.62 35.59 18.26
N ILE A 839 -38.24 36.38 19.11
CA ILE A 839 -38.97 37.60 18.75
C ILE A 839 -38.47 38.77 19.58
N SER A 840 -38.38 39.94 18.95
CA SER A 840 -38.17 41.20 19.65
C SER A 840 -39.41 42.09 19.57
N ILE A 841 -39.79 42.68 20.70
CA ILE A 841 -40.87 43.66 20.80
C ILE A 841 -40.30 44.96 21.37
N ASP A 842 -40.53 46.05 20.64
CA ASP A 842 -40.31 47.42 21.10
C ASP A 842 -41.65 48.10 21.34
N ALA A 843 -41.80 48.74 22.50
CA ALA A 843 -43.03 49.46 22.84
C ALA A 843 -42.75 50.76 23.63
N SER A 844 -43.46 51.84 23.28
CA SER A 844 -43.42 53.13 23.97
C SER A 844 -44.78 53.40 24.60
N VAL A 845 -44.82 53.35 25.94
CA VAL A 845 -46.04 53.50 26.74
C VAL A 845 -46.02 54.81 27.52
N GLY A 846 -47.09 55.59 27.43
CA GLY A 846 -47.30 56.81 28.20
C GLY A 846 -47.91 56.52 29.57
N ILE A 847 -47.41 57.22 30.60
CA ILE A 847 -48.02 57.29 31.93
C ILE A 847 -48.28 58.74 32.35
N ASP A 848 -49.48 58.98 32.86
CA ASP A 848 -49.86 60.26 33.46
C ASP A 848 -49.23 60.43 34.85
N THR A 849 -48.52 61.55 35.08
CA THR A 849 -47.94 61.91 36.40
C THR A 849 -48.68 63.09 37.01
N PHE A 850 -48.89 63.10 38.34
CA PHE A 850 -49.69 64.14 39.01
C PHE A 850 -48.87 65.36 39.50
N PHE A 851 -47.61 65.16 39.90
CA PHE A 851 -46.77 66.13 40.60
C PHE A 851 -45.45 66.45 39.89
N LEU A 852 -44.79 65.46 39.28
CA LEU A 852 -43.49 65.63 38.61
C LEU A 852 -43.53 66.67 37.47
N GLN A 853 -44.66 66.81 36.79
CA GLN A 853 -44.87 67.85 35.76
C GLN A 853 -44.84 69.29 36.30
N ARG A 854 -45.25 69.52 37.55
CA ARG A 854 -45.47 70.89 38.07
C ARG A 854 -44.25 71.55 38.71
N LEU A 855 -43.16 70.81 38.94
CA LEU A 855 -41.92 71.34 39.52
C LEU A 855 -40.95 71.92 38.47
N ALA A 856 -41.04 71.48 37.20
CA ALA A 856 -40.17 71.95 36.13
C ALA A 856 -40.59 73.30 35.52
N GLY A 857 -41.84 73.74 35.75
CA GLY A 857 -42.44 74.94 35.17
C GLY A 857 -42.37 76.21 36.03
N ALA A 858 -41.50 76.27 37.04
CA ALA A 858 -41.32 77.50 37.83
C ALA A 858 -40.37 78.48 37.11
N GLY A 859 -40.73 78.98 35.91
CA GLY A 859 -40.00 80.14 35.35
C GLY A 859 -40.12 80.50 33.87
N TYR A 860 -40.62 79.65 32.96
CA TYR A 860 -40.70 80.01 31.54
C TYR A 860 -41.91 79.41 30.82
N ASP A 861 -42.45 80.18 29.88
CA ASP A 861 -43.60 79.89 29.01
C ASP A 861 -43.21 78.80 28.02
N VAL A 862 -43.55 77.55 28.34
CA VAL A 862 -43.39 76.39 27.44
C VAL A 862 -44.79 75.91 27.09
N SER A 863 -45.09 75.89 25.80
CA SER A 863 -46.30 75.29 25.22
C SER A 863 -46.45 73.84 25.70
N TYR A 864 -47.50 73.57 26.47
CA TYR A 864 -47.94 72.23 26.87
C TYR A 864 -48.53 71.53 25.65
N ASP A 865 -47.71 70.74 24.94
CA ASP A 865 -48.20 69.85 23.89
C ASP A 865 -47.42 68.51 23.92
N ARG A 866 -47.52 67.83 25.07
CA ARG A 866 -47.67 66.36 25.27
C ARG A 866 -47.37 65.99 26.73
N ASP A 867 -48.44 65.63 27.43
CA ASP A 867 -48.58 65.47 28.88
C ASP A 867 -48.29 64.05 29.41
N MET A 868 -47.22 63.36 29.00
CA MET A 868 -46.98 61.97 29.47
C MET A 868 -45.51 61.65 29.74
N PHE A 869 -45.23 60.95 30.85
CA PHE A 869 -43.92 60.32 31.05
C PHE A 869 -43.86 59.05 30.19
N LYS A 870 -42.80 58.88 29.39
CA LYS A 870 -42.67 57.72 28.50
C LYS A 870 -41.86 56.62 29.17
N VAL A 871 -42.36 55.40 29.06
CA VAL A 871 -41.64 54.17 29.38
C VAL A 871 -41.40 53.44 28.06
N ASP A 872 -40.15 53.39 27.65
CA ASP A 872 -39.72 52.59 26.51
C ASP A 872 -39.37 51.18 27.00
N TYR A 873 -39.93 50.19 26.31
CA TYR A 873 -39.75 48.77 26.55
C TYR A 873 -39.08 48.14 25.34
N HIS A 874 -38.10 47.29 25.61
CA HIS A 874 -37.45 46.44 24.64
C HIS A 874 -37.37 45.04 25.27
N GLY A 875 -38.01 44.07 24.63
CA GLY A 875 -38.04 42.68 25.05
C GLY A 875 -37.51 41.78 23.94
N ILE A 876 -36.81 40.72 24.34
CA ILE A 876 -36.43 39.61 23.48
C ILE A 876 -36.81 38.32 24.21
N LEU A 877 -37.51 37.43 23.52
CA LEU A 877 -37.86 36.11 24.04
C LEU A 877 -37.68 35.06 22.94
N GLY A 878 -37.17 33.89 23.33
CA GLY A 878 -37.07 32.71 22.47
C GLY A 878 -37.59 31.47 23.18
N TYR A 879 -37.62 30.36 22.45
CA TYR A 879 -38.06 29.06 22.97
C TYR A 879 -37.17 28.49 24.10
#